data_AF-A0A497DEV3-F1
#
_entry.id   AF-A0A497DEV3-F1
#
_cell.length_a   1.000
_cell.length_b   1.000
_cell.length_c   1.000
_cell.angle_alpha   90.00
_cell.angle_beta   90.00
_cell.angle_gamma   90.00
#
_symmetry.space_group_name_H-M   'P 1'
#
loop_
_entity.id
_entity.type
_entity.pdbx_description
1 polymer ?
#
loop_
_entity_poly.entity_id
_entity_poly.type
_entity_poly.pdbx_seq_one_letter_code
_entity_poly.pdbx_strand_id
1 'polypeptide(L)'
;MYRRVVVFLVVALGSLAPAIAQENIPSLSADEIVSYKEQSKMMVSYLEGTLNFLGDPEEVVAEKEIIINNSYLKIFRDAEVQIEDDLDENRDVPLRKDVQAYLKDIIFFYKKAAFTLEVTAVDQMVGDGGEIVFKVTINRNLKGVTINNDTVDFNVLRYIEINLDPFKKDLKIVSIYTTKPDEKREIRRWWAELPLPWKDFLGSKMLVFDTLPMNQVVSFNDSTAVILRPCYTVETDSLLISGNDTLRFSKLPELDSGSYHVEYLHDTLSEKCPDTVKVKVVSLDKKVRHLLEIKRLNISHNYLIQTLEPVSRLTSLEMLKASDMLISDLTPLRTLNKLETLDVSNTEVASLEPLRFSFGLRVLDISGSSVDSIKVLKNLTRLEKLVIDSTTITDLSPLAGLNKLTFLSMAYTPVTNLQPVGHLPFLKRLILTGSGVTDLSPLDSLFFLEYINIDNTKVSDLAPLASDTSLSNIQANNTAVSEISSLLEIKRLKLIYCDNTGIDRQEAIAFMEKKPSCLVIFDSRRLLTWWNNLPGYWKTILSKGCRVEGAPTKEQLQKIVNQKELLLSGNEKVNDLSPLKMLFRLETLDISSTGVINLSPLAGLNNLRYLNISYTKVSTLADIRGLSNLQEVYLDNTRVTDIMPLVNNKDMSKVYCDGTGVKTDNVLRFMSVNPDCLVVYQTGKLTFWWDNLPDDWQKEFSKQIGIDGNPSKEQLQQMANLKKVTIKNNSNIFEIEPLSICKLLNTLSISFTGVSDLSPLVEMDSLRVLNLPNNPITDLEPLSRLGHLVELNLENTGVDDLSALATLTDLQKLNLAGTKVRRLKPLSSLTKLRELTINNTKIKRLTDLYGLKNLERLTCYNTSLRKKRVDEFKAAHPGVEVVFY
;
A
#
# COMPACT_ATOMS: atom_id res chain seq x y z
N MET A 1 -18.41 25.69 8.74
CA MET A 1 -19.53 26.50 9.26
C MET A 1 -20.17 25.70 10.39
N TYR A 2 -20.45 26.37 11.52
CA TYR A 2 -20.90 25.83 12.83
C TYR A 2 -19.88 25.07 13.70
N ARG A 3 -19.01 25.85 14.35
CA ARG A 3 -18.36 25.53 15.64
C ARG A 3 -19.24 26.08 16.76
N ARG A 4 -19.67 25.25 17.71
CA ARG A 4 -20.16 25.72 19.02
C ARG A 4 -18.94 25.92 19.93
N VAL A 5 -18.65 27.18 20.23
CA VAL A 5 -17.67 27.62 21.22
C VAL A 5 -18.39 27.65 22.57
N VAL A 6 -17.92 26.88 23.55
CA VAL A 6 -18.27 27.09 24.95
C VAL A 6 -17.14 27.92 25.55
N VAL A 7 -17.47 29.18 25.83
CA VAL A 7 -16.59 30.17 26.46
C VAL A 7 -16.48 29.85 27.94
N PHE A 8 -15.27 29.62 28.43
CA PHE A 8 -14.95 29.66 29.85
C PHE A 8 -14.96 31.13 30.29
N LEU A 9 -15.91 31.51 31.14
CA LEU A 9 -15.97 32.82 31.76
C LEU A 9 -15.20 32.75 33.09
N VAL A 10 -14.04 33.38 33.11
CA VAL A 10 -13.26 33.68 34.31
C VAL A 10 -13.98 34.83 35.04
N VAL A 11 -14.43 34.58 36.28
CA VAL A 11 -14.82 35.66 37.19
C VAL A 11 -13.87 35.66 38.37
N ALA A 12 -13.08 36.72 38.45
CA ALA A 12 -12.35 37.13 39.64
C ALA A 12 -13.29 37.95 40.53
N LEU A 13 -13.49 37.51 41.77
CA LEU A 13 -14.03 38.27 42.91
C LEU A 13 -13.15 37.86 44.10
N GLY A 14 -12.35 38.73 44.73
CA GLY A 14 -12.72 40.07 45.16
C GLY A 14 -13.37 39.93 46.54
N SER A 15 -12.58 40.07 47.60
CA SER A 15 -12.97 40.00 49.00
C SER A 15 -14.18 40.88 49.31
N LEU A 16 -15.34 40.25 49.51
CA LEU A 16 -16.50 40.78 50.21
C LEU A 16 -17.10 39.60 50.98
N ALA A 17 -16.98 39.65 52.30
CA ALA A 17 -17.66 38.71 53.18
C ALA A 17 -19.18 38.87 52.98
N PRO A 18 -19.93 37.80 52.67
CA PRO A 18 -21.36 37.83 52.87
C PRO A 18 -21.62 37.60 54.35
N ALA A 19 -22.32 38.54 54.99
CA ALA A 19 -22.99 38.26 56.25
C ALA A 19 -23.91 37.06 56.01
N ILE A 20 -23.59 35.94 56.67
CA ILE A 20 -24.39 34.73 56.63
C ILE A 20 -25.73 35.06 57.29
N ALA A 21 -26.79 35.15 56.48
CA ALA A 21 -28.12 34.88 56.97
C ALA A 21 -28.15 33.40 57.37
N GLN A 22 -28.48 33.12 58.62
CA GLN A 22 -28.86 31.79 59.10
C GLN A 22 -30.09 31.32 58.30
N GLU A 23 -29.87 30.67 57.16
CA GLU A 23 -30.90 29.86 56.52
C GLU A 23 -31.03 28.55 57.29
N ASN A 24 -32.26 28.23 57.66
CA ASN A 24 -32.66 27.11 58.51
C ASN A 24 -32.03 25.78 58.05
N ILE A 25 -31.09 25.26 58.84
CA ILE A 25 -30.75 23.84 58.84
C ILE A 25 -32.06 23.08 59.13
N PRO A 26 -32.51 22.11 58.30
CA PRO A 26 -33.69 21.32 58.61
C PRO A 26 -33.43 20.59 59.92
N SER A 27 -34.12 20.98 60.99
CA SER A 27 -34.09 20.22 62.24
C SER A 27 -34.91 18.95 62.03
N LEU A 28 -34.23 17.79 62.08
CA LEU A 28 -34.91 16.50 62.07
C LEU A 28 -35.76 16.35 63.33
N SER A 29 -36.96 15.77 63.18
CA SER A 29 -37.75 15.35 64.33
C SER A 29 -37.09 14.18 65.08
N ALA A 30 -37.45 13.98 66.35
CA ALA A 30 -36.92 12.87 67.15
C ALA A 30 -37.18 11.49 66.50
N ASP A 31 -38.36 11.31 65.89
CA ASP A 31 -38.74 10.06 65.20
C ASP A 31 -37.91 9.83 63.92
N GLU A 32 -37.63 10.90 63.17
CA GLU A 32 -36.75 10.82 62.00
C GLU A 32 -35.32 10.47 62.38
N ILE A 33 -34.81 11.03 63.49
CA ILE A 33 -33.47 10.68 64.00
C ILE A 33 -33.40 9.19 64.35
N VAL A 34 -34.40 8.63 65.03
CA VAL A 34 -34.46 7.19 65.36
C VAL A 34 -34.48 6.36 64.08
N SER A 35 -35.32 6.73 63.11
CA SER A 35 -35.41 6.03 61.81
C SER A 35 -34.08 6.03 61.06
N TYR A 36 -33.41 7.18 60.94
CA TYR A 36 -32.12 7.27 60.24
C TYR A 36 -30.98 6.57 61.00
N LYS A 37 -31.04 6.48 62.33
CA LYS A 37 -30.11 5.63 63.10
C LYS A 37 -30.26 4.15 62.75
N GLU A 38 -31.49 3.65 62.61
CA GLU A 38 -31.73 2.25 62.17
C GLU A 38 -31.31 2.03 60.72
N GLN A 39 -31.63 2.95 59.81
CA GLN A 39 -31.16 2.87 58.42
C GLN A 39 -29.63 2.90 58.31
N SER A 40 -28.95 3.66 59.20
CA SER A 40 -27.49 3.67 59.29
C SER A 40 -26.93 2.29 59.66
N LYS A 41 -27.58 1.56 60.58
CA LYS A 41 -27.20 0.17 60.91
C LYS A 41 -27.43 -0.79 59.74
N MET A 42 -28.55 -0.64 59.03
CA MET A 42 -28.82 -1.42 57.81
C MET A 42 -27.78 -1.18 56.73
N MET A 43 -27.33 0.07 56.55
CA MET A 43 -26.26 0.42 55.61
C MET A 43 -24.94 -0.28 55.98
N VAL A 44 -24.59 -0.34 57.26
CA VAL A 44 -23.41 -1.10 57.73
C VAL A 44 -23.55 -2.59 57.49
N SER A 45 -24.75 -3.16 57.69
CA SER A 45 -25.02 -4.58 57.40
C SER A 45 -24.88 -4.89 55.89
N TYR A 46 -25.32 -3.96 55.04
CA TYR A 46 -25.17 -4.09 53.59
C TYR A 46 -23.70 -3.94 53.15
N LEU A 47 -22.94 -3.05 53.81
CA LEU A 47 -21.48 -2.97 53.63
C LEU A 47 -20.81 -4.29 54.01
N GLU A 48 -21.12 -4.88 55.17
CA GLU A 48 -20.59 -6.18 55.58
C GLU A 48 -20.84 -7.26 54.52
N GLY A 49 -22.09 -7.40 54.05
CA GLY A 49 -22.43 -8.36 52.99
C GLY A 49 -21.66 -8.12 51.70
N THR A 50 -21.43 -6.85 51.34
CA THR A 50 -20.63 -6.48 50.17
C THR A 50 -19.16 -6.86 50.33
N LEU A 51 -18.56 -6.60 51.48
CA LEU A 51 -17.16 -6.96 51.77
C LEU A 51 -16.98 -8.49 51.76
N ASN A 52 -17.93 -9.22 52.35
CA ASN A 52 -17.94 -10.69 52.38
C ASN A 52 -18.08 -11.30 50.98
N PHE A 53 -18.96 -10.76 50.13
CA PHE A 53 -19.09 -11.21 48.75
C PHE A 53 -17.78 -11.04 47.96
N LEU A 54 -17.08 -9.92 48.15
CA LEU A 54 -15.77 -9.71 47.51
C LEU A 54 -14.72 -10.68 48.06
N GLY A 55 -14.77 -10.97 49.36
CA GLY A 55 -13.87 -11.87 50.05
C GLY A 55 -14.12 -13.38 49.83
N ASP A 56 -15.23 -13.77 49.19
CA ASP A 56 -15.54 -15.17 48.92
C ASP A 56 -14.86 -15.67 47.63
N PRO A 57 -13.96 -16.67 47.66
CA PRO A 57 -13.29 -17.18 46.47
C PRO A 57 -14.21 -17.85 45.44
N GLU A 58 -15.40 -18.32 45.84
CA GLU A 58 -16.32 -19.06 44.95
C GLU A 58 -17.17 -18.13 44.07
N GLU A 59 -17.18 -16.82 44.37
CA GLU A 59 -18.02 -15.85 43.69
C GLU A 59 -17.48 -15.44 42.30
N VAL A 60 -18.40 -15.18 41.37
CA VAL A 60 -18.09 -14.89 39.96
C VAL A 60 -17.35 -13.55 39.83
N VAL A 61 -16.19 -13.56 39.15
CA VAL A 61 -15.36 -12.35 38.94
C VAL A 61 -16.13 -11.18 38.31
N ALA A 62 -17.05 -11.47 37.39
CA ALA A 62 -17.90 -10.46 36.74
C ALA A 62 -18.90 -9.81 37.71
N GLU A 63 -19.36 -10.51 38.75
CA GLU A 63 -20.24 -9.92 39.76
C GLU A 63 -19.45 -9.04 40.74
N LYS A 64 -18.25 -9.48 41.13
CA LYS A 64 -17.31 -8.66 41.91
C LYS A 64 -16.98 -7.36 41.19
N GLU A 65 -16.84 -7.39 39.87
CA GLU A 65 -16.67 -6.20 39.04
C GLU A 65 -17.85 -5.23 39.16
N ILE A 66 -19.09 -5.72 39.03
CA ILE A 66 -20.29 -4.89 39.12
C ILE A 66 -20.33 -4.16 40.47
N ILE A 67 -19.88 -4.80 41.54
CA ILE A 67 -19.77 -4.18 42.86
C ILE A 67 -18.72 -3.08 42.86
N ILE A 68 -17.49 -3.40 42.46
CA ILE A 68 -16.34 -2.48 42.51
C ILE A 68 -16.56 -1.24 41.63
N ASN A 69 -17.28 -1.37 40.51
CA ASN A 69 -17.42 -0.27 39.54
C ASN A 69 -18.75 0.48 39.63
N ASN A 70 -19.83 -0.19 40.03
CA ASN A 70 -21.18 0.40 39.96
C ASN A 70 -21.93 0.32 41.29
N SER A 71 -22.02 -0.86 41.90
CA SER A 71 -22.92 -1.07 43.03
C SER A 71 -22.43 -0.45 44.33
N TYR A 72 -21.13 -0.15 44.48
CA TYR A 72 -20.62 0.56 45.64
C TYR A 72 -21.28 1.94 45.84
N LEU A 73 -21.75 2.60 44.77
CA LEU A 73 -22.49 3.87 44.83
C LEU A 73 -23.84 3.75 45.56
N LYS A 74 -24.34 2.51 45.79
CA LYS A 74 -25.49 2.28 46.65
C LYS A 74 -25.16 2.55 48.12
N ILE A 75 -23.89 2.39 48.51
CA ILE A 75 -23.40 2.49 49.89
C ILE A 75 -22.66 3.80 50.14
N PHE A 76 -21.73 4.13 49.24
CA PHE A 76 -20.83 5.26 49.35
C PHE A 76 -21.32 6.44 48.51
N ARG A 77 -21.00 7.66 48.95
CA ARG A 77 -21.39 8.91 48.26
C ARG A 77 -20.85 8.96 46.83
N ASP A 78 -19.58 8.64 46.65
CA ASP A 78 -18.85 8.61 45.40
C ASP A 78 -17.57 7.76 45.54
N ALA A 79 -16.80 7.63 44.45
CA ALA A 79 -15.52 6.92 44.46
C ALA A 79 -14.51 7.56 45.42
N GLU A 80 -14.59 8.88 45.64
CA GLU A 80 -13.58 9.67 46.34
C GLU A 80 -13.70 9.58 47.87
N VAL A 81 -14.74 8.90 48.38
CA VAL A 81 -14.87 8.57 49.80
C VAL A 81 -13.61 7.85 50.30
N GLN A 82 -13.03 8.37 51.37
CA GLN A 82 -11.79 7.87 51.95
C GLN A 82 -12.06 6.81 53.01
N ILE A 83 -11.45 5.64 52.84
CA ILE A 83 -11.52 4.50 53.74
C ILE A 83 -10.13 4.28 54.33
N GLU A 84 -10.03 4.27 55.66
CA GLU A 84 -8.81 3.87 56.36
C GLU A 84 -8.53 2.37 56.12
N ASP A 85 -7.38 2.10 55.50
CA ASP A 85 -6.92 0.77 55.13
C ASP A 85 -6.64 -0.07 56.38
N ASP A 86 -7.54 -1.01 56.63
CA ASP A 86 -7.57 -1.88 57.80
C ASP A 86 -7.40 -3.36 57.44
N LEU A 87 -6.89 -3.61 56.24
CA LEU A 87 -6.67 -4.94 55.68
C LEU A 87 -5.34 -5.56 56.12
N ASP A 88 -4.53 -4.88 56.93
CA ASP A 88 -3.24 -5.37 57.43
C ASP A 88 -3.11 -5.04 58.93
N GLU A 89 -2.94 -6.07 59.76
CA GLU A 89 -2.84 -5.92 61.23
C GLU A 89 -1.51 -5.32 61.69
N ASN A 90 -0.45 -5.45 60.89
CA ASN A 90 0.90 -4.99 61.23
C ASN A 90 1.17 -3.56 60.77
N ARG A 91 0.13 -2.86 60.30
CA ARG A 91 0.27 -1.51 59.77
C ARG A 91 0.39 -0.50 60.90
N ASP A 92 1.62 -0.04 61.15
CA ASP A 92 1.93 0.98 62.16
C ASP A 92 1.28 2.35 61.88
N VAL A 93 0.90 2.64 60.64
CA VAL A 93 0.35 3.96 60.27
C VAL A 93 -0.90 3.88 59.39
N PRO A 94 -1.98 4.60 59.74
CA PRO A 94 -3.18 4.70 58.92
C PRO A 94 -2.88 5.16 57.48
N LEU A 95 -3.31 4.38 56.50
CA LEU A 95 -3.35 4.76 55.09
C LEU A 95 -4.81 4.93 54.66
N ARG A 96 -5.08 5.86 53.75
CA ARG A 96 -6.43 6.03 53.19
C ARG A 96 -6.48 5.67 51.72
N LYS A 97 -7.56 5.01 51.34
CA LYS A 97 -7.85 4.58 49.98
C LYS A 97 -9.20 5.13 49.55
N ASP A 98 -9.32 5.36 48.24
CA ASP A 98 -10.62 5.51 47.62
C ASP A 98 -11.41 4.19 47.73
N VAL A 99 -12.73 4.27 47.51
CA VAL A 99 -13.61 3.11 47.72
C VAL A 99 -13.17 1.92 46.87
N GLN A 100 -12.90 2.16 45.58
CA GLN A 100 -12.62 1.09 44.63
C GLN A 100 -11.27 0.41 44.95
N ALA A 101 -10.26 1.19 45.32
CA ALA A 101 -8.96 0.69 45.75
C ALA A 101 -9.08 -0.18 47.01
N TYR A 102 -9.86 0.25 48.00
CA TYR A 102 -10.10 -0.56 49.21
C TYR A 102 -10.81 -1.88 48.87
N LEU A 103 -11.89 -1.83 48.09
CA LEU A 103 -12.65 -3.02 47.69
C LEU A 103 -11.81 -4.01 46.88
N LYS A 104 -10.95 -3.52 45.98
CA LYS A 104 -10.01 -4.35 45.21
C LYS A 104 -8.98 -5.02 46.11
N ASP A 105 -8.46 -4.31 47.10
CA ASP A 105 -7.41 -4.80 47.97
C ASP A 105 -7.85 -6.01 48.81
N ILE A 106 -9.15 -6.13 49.11
CA ILE A 106 -9.73 -7.35 49.69
C ILE A 106 -9.42 -8.57 48.80
N ILE A 107 -9.58 -8.43 47.48
CA ILE A 107 -9.40 -9.51 46.50
C ILE A 107 -7.91 -9.74 46.18
N PHE A 108 -7.08 -8.70 46.26
CA PHE A 108 -5.64 -8.81 45.98
C PHE A 108 -4.83 -9.34 47.15
N PHE A 109 -5.19 -9.04 48.39
CA PHE A 109 -4.45 -9.48 49.57
C PHE A 109 -4.94 -10.79 50.15
N TYR A 110 -6.20 -11.18 49.88
CA TYR A 110 -6.81 -12.37 50.46
C TYR A 110 -7.27 -13.38 49.41
N LYS A 111 -6.98 -14.66 49.67
CA LYS A 111 -7.63 -15.79 49.00
C LYS A 111 -9.06 -15.97 49.49
N LYS A 112 -9.28 -15.68 50.77
CA LYS A 112 -10.59 -15.66 51.42
C LYS A 112 -10.58 -14.61 52.51
N ALA A 113 -11.62 -13.78 52.58
CA ALA A 113 -11.81 -12.79 53.63
C ALA A 113 -13.26 -12.81 54.09
N ALA A 114 -13.45 -12.76 55.41
CA ALA A 114 -14.74 -12.68 56.07
C ALA A 114 -14.72 -11.54 57.10
N PHE A 115 -15.65 -10.61 56.96
CA PHE A 115 -15.83 -9.43 57.76
C PHE A 115 -17.06 -9.59 58.66
N THR A 116 -16.94 -9.11 59.90
CA THR A 116 -18.08 -8.93 60.81
C THR A 116 -18.02 -7.51 61.37
N LEU A 117 -19.07 -6.72 61.17
CA LEU A 117 -19.16 -5.30 61.52
C LEU A 117 -20.16 -5.12 62.67
N GLU A 118 -19.70 -5.27 63.91
CA GLU A 118 -20.56 -5.12 65.08
C GLU A 118 -20.77 -3.63 65.42
N VAL A 119 -22.01 -3.13 65.28
CA VAL A 119 -22.35 -1.74 65.63
C VAL A 119 -22.53 -1.58 67.14
N THR A 120 -21.67 -0.77 67.76
CA THR A 120 -21.71 -0.51 69.21
C THR A 120 -22.42 0.78 69.58
N ALA A 121 -22.36 1.81 68.73
CA ALA A 121 -23.06 3.09 68.94
C ALA A 121 -23.40 3.80 67.63
N VAL A 122 -24.47 4.60 67.63
CA VAL A 122 -24.83 5.51 66.53
C VAL A 122 -25.14 6.90 67.11
N ASP A 123 -24.22 7.83 66.91
CA ASP A 123 -24.31 9.21 67.39
C ASP A 123 -24.72 10.15 66.25
N GLN A 124 -25.58 11.11 66.55
CA GLN A 124 -25.95 12.17 65.61
C GLN A 124 -25.13 13.41 65.93
N MET A 125 -24.54 14.01 64.90
CA MET A 125 -23.77 15.25 64.99
C MET A 125 -24.00 16.13 63.76
N VAL A 126 -23.51 17.36 63.85
CA VAL A 126 -23.49 18.31 62.73
C VAL A 126 -22.06 18.36 62.21
N GLY A 127 -21.90 18.08 60.92
CA GLY A 127 -20.60 18.10 60.26
C GLY A 127 -20.04 19.51 60.06
N ASP A 128 -18.79 19.60 59.60
CA ASP A 128 -18.08 20.88 59.45
C ASP A 128 -18.74 21.82 58.42
N GLY A 129 -19.58 21.28 57.51
CA GLY A 129 -20.35 22.02 56.50
C GLY A 129 -21.81 22.27 56.88
N GLY A 130 -22.24 21.94 58.10
CA GLY A 130 -23.63 22.10 58.56
C GLY A 130 -24.57 20.94 58.22
N GLU A 131 -24.05 19.86 57.62
CA GLU A 131 -24.81 18.66 57.28
C GLU A 131 -25.09 17.77 58.51
N ILE A 132 -26.16 16.97 58.44
CA ILE A 132 -26.49 15.99 59.47
C ILE A 132 -25.68 14.72 59.22
N VAL A 133 -24.88 14.35 60.22
CA VAL A 133 -23.97 13.21 60.17
C VAL A 133 -24.36 12.21 61.24
N PHE A 134 -24.46 10.95 60.85
CA PHE A 134 -24.56 9.82 61.76
C PHE A 134 -23.19 9.15 61.85
N LYS A 135 -22.55 9.24 63.02
CA LYS A 135 -21.30 8.54 63.30
C LYS A 135 -21.62 7.19 63.91
N VAL A 136 -21.38 6.14 63.15
CA VAL A 136 -21.53 4.76 63.59
C VAL A 136 -20.19 4.27 64.14
N THR A 137 -20.16 3.88 65.41
CA THR A 137 -19.00 3.21 66.00
C THR A 137 -19.16 1.71 65.82
N ILE A 138 -18.17 1.07 65.23
CA ILE A 138 -18.16 -0.37 64.95
C ILE A 138 -16.91 -1.05 65.49
N ASN A 139 -17.05 -2.31 65.88
CA ASN A 139 -15.94 -3.23 66.04
C ASN A 139 -15.89 -4.15 64.81
N ARG A 140 -14.88 -3.96 63.96
CA ARG A 140 -14.70 -4.71 62.71
C ARG A 140 -13.77 -5.89 62.96
N ASN A 141 -14.27 -7.10 62.81
CA ASN A 141 -13.46 -8.33 62.76
C ASN A 141 -13.16 -8.68 61.29
N LEU A 142 -11.92 -9.07 60.99
CA LEU A 142 -11.54 -9.69 59.72
C LEU A 142 -10.87 -11.02 59.97
N LYS A 143 -11.47 -12.08 59.43
CA LYS A 143 -10.89 -13.41 59.34
C LYS A 143 -10.56 -13.72 57.90
N GLY A 144 -9.35 -14.16 57.61
CA GLY A 144 -8.98 -14.44 56.24
C GLY A 144 -7.74 -15.30 56.08
N VAL A 145 -7.51 -15.71 54.84
CA VAL A 145 -6.28 -16.36 54.40
C VAL A 145 -5.64 -15.45 53.36
N THR A 146 -4.45 -14.96 53.63
CA THR A 146 -3.71 -14.07 52.71
C THR A 146 -3.27 -14.81 51.46
N ILE A 147 -2.84 -14.08 50.43
CA ILE A 147 -2.23 -14.67 49.23
C ILE A 147 -0.97 -15.50 49.54
N ASN A 148 -0.30 -15.22 50.66
CA ASN A 148 0.88 -15.93 51.16
C ASN A 148 0.52 -17.17 52.02
N ASN A 149 -0.77 -17.52 52.13
CA ASN A 149 -1.31 -18.59 52.99
C ASN A 149 -1.26 -18.32 54.51
N ASP A 150 -1.06 -17.07 54.92
CA ASP A 150 -1.14 -16.72 56.34
C ASP A 150 -2.61 -16.57 56.77
N THR A 151 -2.95 -17.06 57.96
CA THR A 151 -4.27 -16.84 58.54
C THR A 151 -4.29 -15.57 59.37
N VAL A 152 -5.28 -14.70 59.17
CA VAL A 152 -5.51 -13.51 59.99
C VAL A 152 -6.85 -13.62 60.72
N ASP A 153 -6.90 -13.12 61.95
CA ASP A 153 -8.12 -12.94 62.75
C ASP A 153 -7.90 -11.82 63.75
N PHE A 154 -8.30 -10.60 63.39
CA PHE A 154 -8.09 -9.43 64.24
C PHE A 154 -9.29 -8.48 64.23
N ASN A 155 -9.42 -7.76 65.34
CA ASN A 155 -10.50 -6.80 65.59
C ASN A 155 -9.94 -5.38 65.58
N VAL A 156 -10.66 -4.46 64.93
CA VAL A 156 -10.30 -3.06 64.88
C VAL A 156 -11.53 -2.19 65.10
N LEU A 157 -11.40 -1.21 66.00
CA LEU A 157 -12.42 -0.17 66.18
C LEU A 157 -12.44 0.73 64.95
N ARG A 158 -13.61 0.98 64.37
CA ARG A 158 -13.78 1.93 63.25
C ARG A 158 -14.98 2.85 63.50
N TYR A 159 -14.93 4.03 62.90
CA TYR A 159 -16.00 5.01 62.84
C TYR A 159 -16.44 5.15 61.39
N ILE A 160 -17.72 4.94 61.10
CA ILE A 160 -18.30 5.19 59.79
C ILE A 160 -19.11 6.47 59.89
N GLU A 161 -18.77 7.47 59.07
CA GLU A 161 -19.58 8.68 58.93
C GLU A 161 -20.56 8.49 57.78
N ILE A 162 -21.85 8.65 58.09
CA ILE A 162 -22.94 8.55 57.13
C ILE A 162 -23.65 9.90 57.08
N ASN A 163 -23.64 10.53 55.91
CA ASN A 163 -24.32 11.80 55.69
C ASN A 163 -25.72 11.55 55.14
N LEU A 164 -26.66 12.36 55.60
CA LEU A 164 -28.00 12.45 55.03
C LEU A 164 -28.02 13.56 53.97
N ASP A 165 -28.40 13.24 52.73
CA ASP A 165 -28.82 14.26 51.76
C ASP A 165 -30.27 14.67 52.12
N PRO A 166 -30.51 15.87 52.67
CA PRO A 166 -31.84 16.24 53.16
C PRO A 166 -32.87 16.41 52.02
N PHE A 167 -32.41 16.61 50.78
CA PHE A 167 -33.28 16.78 49.61
C PHE A 167 -33.65 15.44 48.97
N LYS A 168 -32.74 14.46 48.99
CA LYS A 168 -32.98 13.11 48.45
C LYS A 168 -33.46 12.11 49.49
N LYS A 169 -33.39 12.45 50.79
CA LYS A 169 -33.63 11.56 51.94
C LYS A 169 -32.85 10.25 51.83
N ASP A 170 -31.62 10.34 51.31
CA ASP A 170 -30.74 9.21 51.05
C ASP A 170 -29.52 9.29 51.98
N LEU A 171 -29.11 8.13 52.50
CA LEU A 171 -27.96 7.99 53.39
C LEU A 171 -26.77 7.46 52.59
N LYS A 172 -25.60 8.07 52.77
CA LYS A 172 -24.36 7.60 52.13
C LYS A 172 -23.19 7.63 53.09
N ILE A 173 -22.38 6.58 53.05
CA ILE A 173 -21.09 6.57 53.72
C ILE A 173 -20.18 7.61 53.05
N VAL A 174 -19.59 8.49 53.86
CA VAL A 174 -18.67 9.55 53.40
C VAL A 174 -17.25 9.38 53.91
N SER A 175 -17.02 8.55 54.93
CA SER A 175 -15.69 8.25 55.47
C SER A 175 -15.72 7.01 56.37
N ILE A 176 -14.64 6.22 56.39
CA ILE A 176 -14.40 5.12 57.35
C ILE A 176 -13.04 5.31 58.02
N TYR A 177 -13.10 5.44 59.34
CA TYR A 177 -12.15 6.03 60.27
C TYR A 177 -11.60 5.28 61.48
N THR A 178 -10.39 5.55 61.94
CA THR A 178 -10.10 5.61 63.40
C THR A 178 -9.52 6.95 63.79
N THR A 179 -8.73 7.55 62.90
CA THR A 179 -8.29 8.95 62.99
C THR A 179 -8.82 9.76 61.83
N LYS A 180 -9.35 10.97 62.09
CA LYS A 180 -9.99 11.80 61.06
C LYS A 180 -8.99 12.16 59.94
N PRO A 181 -9.43 12.13 58.66
CA PRO A 181 -8.94 12.95 57.56
C PRO A 181 -7.73 13.88 57.72
N ASP A 182 -6.45 13.57 57.41
CA ASP A 182 -5.45 14.66 57.21
C ASP A 182 -4.69 14.51 55.89
N GLU A 183 -5.33 15.06 54.86
CA GLU A 183 -4.83 15.09 53.50
C GLU A 183 -3.45 15.76 53.39
N LYS A 184 -3.18 16.84 54.15
CA LYS A 184 -1.90 17.55 54.05
C LYS A 184 -0.76 16.67 54.57
N ARG A 185 -0.97 16.00 55.70
CA ARG A 185 0.02 15.10 56.27
C ARG A 185 0.33 13.93 55.34
N GLU A 186 -0.69 13.35 54.71
CA GLU A 186 -0.52 12.24 53.77
C GLU A 186 0.25 12.64 52.51
N ILE A 187 -0.09 13.76 51.88
CA ILE A 187 0.57 14.24 50.66
C ILE A 187 2.04 14.55 50.93
N ARG A 188 2.34 15.20 52.07
CA ARG A 188 3.72 15.50 52.49
C ARG A 188 4.52 14.24 52.77
N ARG A 189 3.89 13.24 53.39
CA ARG A 189 4.50 11.96 53.68
C ARG A 189 4.82 11.18 52.40
N TRP A 190 3.88 11.12 51.46
CA TRP A 190 4.12 10.51 50.15
C TRP A 190 5.36 11.11 49.49
N TRP A 191 5.47 12.45 49.45
CA TRP A 191 6.67 13.12 48.94
C TRP A 191 7.93 12.72 49.73
N ALA A 192 7.86 12.70 51.06
CA ALA A 192 9.01 12.36 51.90
C ALA A 192 9.52 10.93 51.63
N GLU A 193 8.62 9.97 51.43
CA GLU A 193 8.91 8.55 51.22
C GLU A 193 9.29 8.19 49.77
N LEU A 194 9.16 9.12 48.81
CA LEU A 194 9.59 8.87 47.42
C LEU A 194 11.08 8.47 47.35
N PRO A 195 11.43 7.36 46.66
CA PRO A 195 12.81 7.03 46.36
C PRO A 195 13.53 8.16 45.60
N LEU A 196 14.84 8.32 45.80
CA LEU A 196 15.63 9.37 45.14
C LEU A 196 15.45 9.40 43.61
N PRO A 197 15.48 8.28 42.87
CA PRO A 197 15.23 8.29 41.42
C PRO A 197 13.88 8.89 41.03
N TRP A 198 12.84 8.66 41.85
CA TRP A 198 11.51 9.22 41.66
C TRP A 198 11.46 10.71 41.99
N LYS A 199 12.11 11.15 43.07
CA LYS A 199 12.25 12.58 43.40
C LYS A 199 12.98 13.33 42.30
N ASP A 200 14.06 12.77 41.77
CA ASP A 200 14.81 13.34 40.66
C ASP A 200 13.96 13.42 39.39
N PHE A 201 13.24 12.35 39.05
CA PHE A 201 12.37 12.33 37.87
C PHE A 201 11.23 13.35 37.95
N LEU A 202 10.45 13.35 39.04
CA LEU A 202 9.28 14.22 39.20
C LEU A 202 9.66 15.66 39.56
N GLY A 203 10.78 15.85 40.26
CA GLY A 203 11.13 17.10 40.91
C GLY A 203 12.20 17.95 40.23
N SER A 204 13.06 17.36 39.38
CA SER A 204 14.20 18.10 38.78
C SER A 204 13.80 19.29 37.93
N LYS A 205 12.67 19.19 37.21
CA LYS A 205 12.13 20.27 36.36
C LYS A 205 11.11 21.15 37.09
N MET A 206 10.78 20.82 38.34
CA MET A 206 9.75 21.50 39.11
C MET A 206 10.38 22.47 40.10
N LEU A 207 10.50 23.74 39.69
CA LEU A 207 11.04 24.77 40.58
C LEU A 207 10.04 25.18 41.67
N VAL A 208 10.57 25.34 42.87
CA VAL A 208 9.96 25.93 44.04
C VAL A 208 10.67 27.26 44.30
N PHE A 209 9.91 28.33 44.50
CA PHE A 209 10.46 29.68 44.73
C PHE A 209 11.49 30.11 43.66
N ASP A 210 11.21 29.79 42.39
CA ASP A 210 11.97 30.15 41.17
C ASP A 210 13.43 29.68 41.08
N THR A 211 14.01 29.13 42.15
CA THR A 211 15.45 28.81 42.23
C THR A 211 15.76 27.44 42.83
N LEU A 212 14.80 26.82 43.55
CA LEU A 212 15.02 25.53 44.21
C LEU A 212 14.26 24.41 43.49
N PRO A 213 14.94 23.51 42.78
CA PRO A 213 14.32 22.31 42.23
C PRO A 213 13.67 21.45 43.32
N MET A 214 12.47 20.93 43.06
CA MET A 214 11.73 20.13 44.04
C MET A 214 12.50 18.87 44.43
N ASN A 215 13.30 18.27 43.54
CA ASN A 215 14.11 17.09 43.88
C ASN A 215 15.14 17.35 44.99
N GLN A 216 15.48 18.60 45.27
CA GLN A 216 16.32 18.96 46.41
C GLN A 216 15.54 19.00 47.73
N VAL A 217 14.20 19.05 47.71
CA VAL A 217 13.37 19.03 48.91
C VAL A 217 13.18 17.58 49.38
N VAL A 218 13.79 17.22 50.52
CA VAL A 218 13.70 15.87 51.09
C VAL A 218 12.33 15.64 51.72
N SER A 219 11.88 16.57 52.56
CA SER A 219 10.62 16.53 53.32
C SER A 219 10.25 17.93 53.81
N PHE A 220 8.99 18.16 54.19
CA PHE A 220 8.56 19.46 54.73
C PHE A 220 7.35 19.33 55.67
N ASN A 221 7.24 20.25 56.63
CA ASN A 221 6.14 20.35 57.60
C ASN A 221 5.46 21.72 57.49
N ASP A 222 4.65 22.13 58.48
CA ASP A 222 3.85 23.38 58.40
C ASP A 222 4.66 24.68 58.29
N SER A 223 5.95 24.68 58.64
CA SER A 223 6.77 25.91 58.66
C SER A 223 8.20 25.77 58.13
N THR A 224 8.69 24.55 57.90
CA THR A 224 10.07 24.27 57.51
C THR A 224 10.15 23.18 56.43
N ALA A 225 11.20 23.22 55.63
CA ALA A 225 11.55 22.16 54.68
C ALA A 225 13.00 21.73 54.88
N VAL A 226 13.25 20.44 54.71
CA VAL A 226 14.59 19.86 54.66
C VAL A 226 15.01 19.82 53.20
N ILE A 227 16.13 20.45 52.86
CA ILE A 227 16.67 20.54 51.51
C ILE A 227 18.08 19.96 51.43
N LEU A 228 18.43 19.33 50.31
CA LEU A 228 19.79 18.85 50.04
C LEU A 228 20.62 20.00 49.45
N ARG A 229 21.68 20.40 50.15
CA ARG A 229 22.67 21.37 49.66
C ARG A 229 24.01 20.69 49.40
N PRO A 230 24.78 21.15 48.40
CA PRO A 230 26.17 20.74 48.26
C PRO A 230 26.97 21.21 49.47
N CYS A 231 27.65 20.27 50.11
CA CYS A 231 28.65 20.44 51.14
C CYS A 231 30.00 20.05 50.55
N TYR A 232 31.03 20.82 50.86
CA TYR A 232 32.38 20.51 50.42
C TYR A 232 33.14 19.94 51.60
N THR A 233 33.50 18.66 51.52
CA THR A 233 34.48 18.05 52.42
C THR A 233 35.83 18.08 51.73
N VAL A 234 36.86 18.55 52.44
CA VAL A 234 38.23 18.51 51.96
C VAL A 234 38.82 17.20 52.48
N GLU A 235 39.01 16.21 51.61
CA GLU A 235 39.80 15.02 51.94
C GLU A 235 41.25 15.27 51.52
N THR A 236 42.19 14.99 52.42
CA THR A 236 43.63 15.04 52.13
C THR A 236 44.11 13.66 51.70
N ASP A 237 44.04 13.38 50.40
CA ASP A 237 44.47 12.09 49.84
C ASP A 237 45.41 12.31 48.66
N SER A 238 46.70 12.55 48.96
CA SER A 238 47.90 12.14 48.19
C SER A 238 49.10 13.06 48.46
N LEU A 239 50.28 12.45 48.61
CA LEU A 239 51.58 13.13 48.63
C LEU A 239 52.24 12.96 47.26
N LEU A 240 52.64 14.06 46.62
CA LEU A 240 53.45 14.03 45.40
C LEU A 240 54.93 14.19 45.78
N ILE A 241 55.73 13.16 45.54
CA ILE A 241 57.20 13.22 45.63
C ILE A 241 57.71 13.27 44.18
N SER A 242 58.60 14.20 43.85
CA SER A 242 59.12 14.37 42.48
C SER A 242 59.89 13.13 42.03
N GLY A 243 59.24 12.28 41.24
CA GLY A 243 59.80 11.03 40.74
C GLY A 243 58.76 9.96 40.41
N ASN A 244 57.78 10.31 39.58
CA ASN A 244 56.98 9.42 38.73
C ASN A 244 56.32 8.13 39.30
N ASP A 245 55.88 8.08 40.56
CA ASP A 245 54.90 7.07 41.01
C ASP A 245 54.07 7.55 42.22
N THR A 246 52.75 7.31 42.20
CA THR A 246 51.80 7.61 43.28
C THR A 246 51.64 6.41 44.21
N LEU A 247 51.93 6.56 45.51
CA LEU A 247 51.74 5.52 46.52
C LEU A 247 50.39 5.68 47.25
N ARG A 248 49.62 4.57 47.37
CA ARG A 248 48.38 4.51 48.18
C ARG A 248 48.68 4.30 49.67
N PHE A 249 47.92 4.99 50.53
CA PHE A 249 48.15 5.26 51.95
C PHE A 249 48.15 4.05 52.95
N SER A 250 48.28 2.80 52.50
CA SER A 250 48.13 1.64 53.41
C SER A 250 49.42 0.91 53.83
N LYS A 251 50.62 1.34 53.37
CA LYS A 251 51.89 0.77 53.84
C LYS A 251 53.04 1.78 53.75
N LEU A 252 53.58 2.21 54.88
CA LEU A 252 54.97 2.69 54.99
C LEU A 252 55.45 2.75 56.46
N PRO A 253 56.49 1.97 56.84
CA PRO A 253 57.35 2.24 57.99
C PRO A 253 58.51 3.17 57.60
N GLU A 254 58.88 4.05 58.53
CA GLU A 254 60.17 4.76 58.68
C GLU A 254 60.92 5.15 57.38
N LEU A 255 60.76 6.42 56.95
CA LEU A 255 61.68 7.08 56.03
C LEU A 255 62.38 8.24 56.73
N ASP A 256 63.71 8.18 56.69
CA ASP A 256 64.65 9.06 57.38
C ASP A 256 64.81 10.41 56.68
N SER A 257 65.20 11.40 57.48
CA SER A 257 65.29 12.82 57.19
C SER A 257 66.23 13.20 56.02
N GLY A 258 65.66 13.71 54.91
CA GLY A 258 66.45 14.34 53.84
C GLY A 258 65.68 14.77 52.59
N SER A 259 65.41 16.07 52.44
CA SER A 259 65.28 16.83 51.17
C SER A 259 64.22 16.40 50.13
N TYR A 260 62.94 16.33 50.50
CA TYR A 260 61.83 16.28 49.52
C TYR A 260 60.85 17.45 49.73
N HIS A 261 60.45 18.12 48.65
CA HIS A 261 59.31 19.05 48.67
C HIS A 261 58.03 18.24 48.61
N VAL A 262 57.21 18.41 49.64
CA VAL A 262 55.91 17.76 49.80
C VAL A 262 54.83 18.81 49.51
N GLU A 263 54.11 18.67 48.40
CA GLU A 263 52.88 19.42 48.14
C GLU A 263 51.67 18.56 48.50
N TYR A 264 50.78 19.12 49.34
CA TYR A 264 49.50 18.53 49.67
C TYR A 264 48.49 18.92 48.59
N LEU A 265 47.95 17.93 47.88
CA LEU A 265 46.80 18.14 47.01
C LEU A 265 45.52 17.96 47.81
N HIS A 266 44.65 18.97 47.76
CA HIS A 266 43.32 18.93 48.35
C HIS A 266 42.33 18.56 47.26
N ASP A 267 41.79 17.35 47.28
CA ASP A 267 40.62 17.02 46.47
C ASP A 267 39.37 17.47 47.23
N THR A 268 38.55 18.30 46.57
CA THR A 268 37.29 18.77 47.13
C THR A 268 36.20 17.78 46.74
N LEU A 269 35.73 16.96 47.67
CA LEU A 269 34.58 16.10 47.46
C LEU A 269 33.30 16.92 47.74
N SER A 270 32.38 16.93 46.78
CA SER A 270 31.06 17.53 46.96
C SER A 270 30.05 16.47 47.40
N GLU A 271 29.62 16.51 48.67
CA GLU A 271 28.54 15.68 49.20
C GLU A 271 27.23 16.47 49.27
N LYS A 272 26.08 15.80 49.29
CA LYS A 272 24.79 16.47 49.52
C LYS A 272 24.39 16.30 51.00
N CYS A 273 24.41 17.36 51.80
CA CYS A 273 23.89 17.29 53.18
C CYS A 273 22.47 17.87 53.29
N PRO A 274 21.63 17.30 54.17
CA PRO A 274 20.34 17.88 54.51
C PRO A 274 20.52 19.14 55.37
N ASP A 275 19.83 20.22 55.00
CA ASP A 275 19.73 21.48 55.74
C ASP A 275 18.26 21.86 55.95
N THR A 276 17.92 22.39 57.13
CA THR A 276 16.53 22.76 57.47
C THR A 276 16.32 24.26 57.28
N VAL A 277 15.43 24.62 56.35
CA VAL A 277 15.13 26.01 56.00
C VAL A 277 13.67 26.37 56.31
N LYS A 278 13.44 27.59 56.78
CA LYS A 278 12.09 28.16 56.86
C LYS A 278 11.62 28.53 55.45
N VAL A 279 10.47 28.02 55.04
CA VAL A 279 9.93 28.23 53.68
C VAL A 279 8.42 28.47 53.69
N LYS A 280 7.89 29.09 52.64
CA LYS A 280 6.44 29.25 52.45
C LYS A 280 5.83 27.95 51.92
N VAL A 281 5.48 27.06 52.85
CA VAL A 281 5.03 25.67 52.61
C VAL A 281 3.82 25.54 51.69
N VAL A 282 2.93 26.54 51.65
CA VAL A 282 1.75 26.55 50.75
C VAL A 282 2.16 26.31 49.29
N SER A 283 3.33 26.80 48.87
CA SER A 283 3.83 26.57 47.51
C SER A 283 4.26 25.12 47.29
N LEU A 284 4.86 24.47 48.29
CA LEU A 284 5.25 23.06 48.24
C LEU A 284 4.03 22.15 48.22
N ASP A 285 3.04 22.39 49.10
CA ASP A 285 1.78 21.64 49.13
C ASP A 285 1.08 21.65 47.76
N LYS A 286 1.02 22.84 47.12
CA LYS A 286 0.43 22.99 45.78
C LYS A 286 1.20 22.19 44.72
N LYS A 287 2.53 22.17 44.78
CA LYS A 287 3.37 21.43 43.82
C LYS A 287 3.18 19.92 43.95
N VAL A 288 3.17 19.38 45.17
CA VAL A 288 2.92 17.93 45.39
C VAL A 288 1.49 17.55 44.97
N ARG A 289 0.48 18.37 45.28
CA ARG A 289 -0.90 18.15 44.78
C ARG A 289 -0.95 18.07 43.26
N HIS A 290 -0.25 18.97 42.57
CA HIS A 290 -0.18 18.94 41.11
C HIS A 290 0.46 17.65 40.56
N LEU A 291 1.44 17.06 41.27
CA LEU A 291 2.01 15.76 40.89
C LEU A 291 0.99 14.63 41.02
N LEU A 292 0.15 14.64 42.05
CA LEU A 292 -0.88 13.61 42.28
C LEU A 292 -2.01 13.67 41.23
N GLU A 293 -2.18 14.81 40.57
CA GLU A 293 -3.16 15.03 39.50
C GLU A 293 -2.63 14.67 38.09
N ILE A 294 -1.42 14.13 37.98
CA ILE A 294 -0.83 13.75 36.68
C ILE A 294 -1.70 12.69 36.00
N LYS A 295 -2.08 12.99 34.76
CA LYS A 295 -2.87 12.09 33.89
C LYS A 295 -2.02 11.23 32.96
N ARG A 296 -0.82 11.69 32.61
CA ARG A 296 0.06 11.00 31.67
C ARG A 296 1.48 11.03 32.18
N LEU A 297 2.06 9.85 32.36
CA LEU A 297 3.38 9.67 32.90
C LEU A 297 4.19 8.78 31.96
N ASN A 298 5.35 9.25 31.54
CA ASN A 298 6.31 8.48 30.76
C ASN A 298 7.64 8.43 31.51
N ILE A 299 7.93 7.28 32.09
CA ILE A 299 9.15 6.95 32.82
C ILE A 299 10.06 5.98 32.04
N SER A 300 9.75 5.70 30.76
CA SER A 300 10.51 4.79 29.90
C SER A 300 12.01 5.13 29.84
N HIS A 301 12.84 4.11 29.62
CA HIS A 301 14.30 4.18 29.54
C HIS A 301 14.99 4.67 30.82
N ASN A 302 14.31 4.61 31.97
CA ASN A 302 14.87 5.02 33.26
C ASN A 302 15.21 3.82 34.14
N TYR A 303 16.41 3.27 33.96
CA TYR A 303 16.91 2.10 34.71
C TYR A 303 17.10 2.34 36.21
N LEU A 304 17.10 3.60 36.67
CA LEU A 304 17.20 3.94 38.09
C LEU A 304 15.86 3.76 38.82
N ILE A 305 14.74 3.79 38.09
CA ILE A 305 13.42 3.50 38.65
C ILE A 305 13.16 1.98 38.54
N GLN A 306 13.24 1.29 39.67
CA GLN A 306 13.08 -0.17 39.75
C GLN A 306 11.74 -0.60 40.37
N THR A 307 10.94 0.36 40.86
CA THR A 307 9.63 0.08 41.47
C THR A 307 8.59 1.09 41.02
N LEU A 308 7.36 0.61 40.82
CA LEU A 308 6.19 1.41 40.51
C LEU A 308 5.39 1.82 41.75
N GLU A 309 5.83 1.48 42.97
CA GLU A 309 5.08 1.76 44.21
C GLU A 309 4.63 3.23 44.34
N PRO A 310 5.46 4.23 44.02
CA PRO A 310 5.02 5.63 44.03
C PRO A 310 3.83 5.97 43.13
N VAL A 311 3.63 5.21 42.06
CA VAL A 311 2.54 5.42 41.09
C VAL A 311 1.20 5.06 41.70
N SER A 312 1.13 4.20 42.73
CA SER A 312 -0.13 3.75 43.36
C SER A 312 -1.00 4.91 43.90
N ARG A 313 -0.39 6.07 44.16
CA ARG A 313 -1.07 7.31 44.60
C ARG A 313 -1.48 8.25 43.47
N LEU A 314 -1.08 7.98 42.23
CA LEU A 314 -1.43 8.78 41.05
C LEU A 314 -2.78 8.32 40.49
N THR A 315 -3.85 8.34 41.29
CA THR A 315 -5.16 7.78 40.92
C THR A 315 -5.85 8.47 39.74
N SER A 316 -5.35 9.64 39.33
CA SER A 316 -5.77 10.36 38.13
C SER A 316 -5.09 9.89 36.84
N LEU A 317 -4.16 8.94 36.91
CA LEU A 317 -3.36 8.51 35.78
C LEU A 317 -4.20 7.74 34.75
N GLU A 318 -4.17 8.24 33.50
CA GLU A 318 -4.83 7.68 32.33
C GLU A 318 -3.82 6.94 31.42
N MET A 319 -2.54 7.34 31.46
CA MET A 319 -1.47 6.74 30.66
C MET A 319 -0.21 6.56 31.49
N LEU A 320 0.31 5.34 31.50
CA LEU A 320 1.64 5.02 32.01
C LEU A 320 2.48 4.39 30.91
N LYS A 321 3.65 4.97 30.63
CA LYS A 321 4.70 4.33 29.85
C LYS A 321 5.92 4.10 30.73
N ALA A 322 6.36 2.86 30.80
CA ALA A 322 7.45 2.36 31.61
C ALA A 322 8.25 1.30 30.84
N SER A 323 8.46 1.55 29.54
CA SER A 323 9.20 0.66 28.66
C SER A 323 10.71 0.71 28.92
N ASP A 324 11.41 -0.38 28.65
CA ASP A 324 12.87 -0.48 28.77
C ASP A 324 13.34 -0.16 30.20
N MET A 325 12.77 -0.88 31.17
CA MET A 325 13.00 -0.71 32.60
C MET A 325 13.12 -2.07 33.32
N LEU A 326 13.79 -2.09 34.46
CA LEU A 326 13.94 -3.30 35.30
C LEU A 326 12.77 -3.48 36.27
N ILE A 327 11.54 -3.26 35.80
CA ILE A 327 10.32 -3.45 36.60
C ILE A 327 9.78 -4.87 36.37
N SER A 328 9.36 -5.52 37.45
CA SER A 328 8.75 -6.87 37.41
C SER A 328 7.35 -6.92 38.06
N ASP A 329 7.05 -5.97 38.94
CA ASP A 329 5.81 -5.94 39.72
C ASP A 329 4.83 -4.86 39.23
N LEU A 330 3.65 -5.29 38.81
CA LEU A 330 2.52 -4.42 38.42
C LEU A 330 1.51 -4.19 39.56
N THR A 331 1.72 -4.77 40.73
CA THR A 331 0.83 -4.65 41.91
C THR A 331 0.50 -3.20 42.28
N PRO A 332 1.41 -2.21 42.13
CA PRO A 332 1.08 -0.79 42.36
C PRO A 332 0.00 -0.22 41.42
N LEU A 333 -0.26 -0.85 40.26
CA LEU A 333 -1.21 -0.35 39.27
C LEU A 333 -2.67 -0.69 39.59
N ARG A 334 -2.93 -1.58 40.56
CA ARG A 334 -4.28 -2.07 40.88
C ARG A 334 -5.26 -0.97 41.32
N THR A 335 -4.72 0.13 41.86
CA THR A 335 -5.48 1.31 42.32
C THR A 335 -5.78 2.32 41.20
N LEU A 336 -5.19 2.15 40.01
CA LEU A 336 -5.27 3.14 38.92
C LEU A 336 -6.50 2.90 38.05
N ASN A 337 -7.67 3.21 38.60
CA ASN A 337 -8.97 2.92 37.97
C ASN A 337 -9.23 3.69 36.66
N LYS A 338 -8.48 4.78 36.41
CA LYS A 338 -8.59 5.61 35.20
C LYS A 338 -7.59 5.23 34.11
N LEU A 339 -6.77 4.22 34.31
CA LEU A 339 -5.72 3.84 33.37
C LEU A 339 -6.32 3.28 32.07
N GLU A 340 -6.04 3.97 30.96
CA GLU A 340 -6.47 3.59 29.60
C GLU A 340 -5.30 3.05 28.76
N THR A 341 -4.06 3.48 29.05
CA THR A 341 -2.87 3.09 28.31
C THR A 341 -1.78 2.62 29.26
N LEU A 342 -1.30 1.40 29.04
CA LEU A 342 -0.16 0.82 29.74
C LEU A 342 0.85 0.30 28.73
N ASP A 343 2.08 0.78 28.86
CA ASP A 343 3.23 0.32 28.09
C ASP A 343 4.32 -0.10 29.08
N VAL A 344 4.58 -1.40 29.14
CA VAL A 344 5.62 -2.03 29.96
C VAL A 344 6.48 -2.94 29.09
N SER A 345 6.67 -2.56 27.82
CA SER A 345 7.50 -3.36 26.90
C SER A 345 8.97 -3.36 27.32
N ASN A 346 9.69 -4.46 27.06
CA ASN A 346 11.09 -4.67 27.44
C ASN A 346 11.30 -4.49 28.95
N THR A 347 10.48 -5.21 29.74
CA THR A 347 10.55 -5.24 31.21
C THR A 347 10.58 -6.68 31.72
N GLU A 348 10.79 -6.86 33.02
CA GLU A 348 10.82 -8.18 33.66
C GLU A 348 9.43 -8.63 34.16
N VAL A 349 8.36 -7.95 33.75
CA VAL A 349 7.00 -8.29 34.12
C VAL A 349 6.67 -9.71 33.65
N ALA A 350 6.28 -10.57 34.58
CA ALA A 350 5.90 -11.96 34.31
C ALA A 350 4.39 -12.22 34.42
N SER A 351 3.65 -11.37 35.14
CA SER A 351 2.23 -11.58 35.41
C SER A 351 1.40 -10.31 35.20
N LEU A 352 0.25 -10.48 34.54
CA LEU A 352 -0.76 -9.43 34.35
C LEU A 352 -1.87 -9.46 35.40
N GLU A 353 -1.80 -10.34 36.41
CA GLU A 353 -2.84 -10.47 37.43
C GLU A 353 -3.24 -9.14 38.12
N PRO A 354 -2.30 -8.21 38.40
CA PRO A 354 -2.66 -6.88 38.92
C PRO A 354 -3.62 -6.06 38.05
N LEU A 355 -3.73 -6.39 36.75
CA LEU A 355 -4.58 -5.69 35.79
C LEU A 355 -5.99 -6.28 35.66
N ARG A 356 -6.34 -7.33 36.42
CA ARG A 356 -7.63 -8.03 36.29
C ARG A 356 -8.89 -7.18 36.43
N PHE A 357 -8.77 -6.02 37.07
CA PHE A 357 -9.85 -5.06 37.22
C PHE A 357 -9.59 -3.72 36.52
N SER A 358 -8.67 -3.69 35.55
CA SER A 358 -8.32 -2.50 34.76
C SER A 358 -9.19 -2.40 33.50
N PHE A 359 -10.51 -2.49 33.65
CA PHE A 359 -11.49 -2.54 32.54
C PHE A 359 -11.50 -1.29 31.64
N GLY A 360 -10.96 -0.18 32.14
CA GLY A 360 -10.75 1.05 31.36
C GLY A 360 -9.63 0.94 30.32
N LEU A 361 -8.81 -0.12 30.38
CA LEU A 361 -7.64 -0.27 29.53
C LEU A 361 -8.02 -0.45 28.06
N ARG A 362 -7.45 0.39 27.20
CA ARG A 362 -7.67 0.45 25.75
C ARG A 362 -6.41 0.09 24.97
N VAL A 363 -5.24 0.39 25.53
CA VAL A 363 -3.95 0.11 24.92
C VAL A 363 -3.07 -0.62 25.91
N LEU A 364 -2.59 -1.80 25.52
CA LEU A 364 -1.62 -2.58 26.29
C LEU A 364 -0.45 -2.98 25.39
N ASP A 365 0.75 -2.62 25.82
CA ASP A 365 2.01 -3.09 25.24
C ASP A 365 2.83 -3.82 26.32
N ILE A 366 3.04 -5.12 26.09
CA ILE A 366 3.82 -6.01 26.97
C ILE A 366 4.93 -6.68 26.17
N SER A 367 5.33 -6.10 25.04
CA SER A 367 6.30 -6.70 24.12
C SER A 367 7.64 -6.90 24.81
N GLY A 368 8.35 -8.01 24.54
CA GLY A 368 9.65 -8.29 25.13
C GLY A 368 9.64 -8.43 26.66
N SER A 369 8.46 -8.67 27.26
CA SER A 369 8.33 -9.01 28.68
C SER A 369 8.37 -10.52 28.90
N SER A 370 8.43 -10.93 30.17
CA SER A 370 8.41 -12.35 30.57
C SER A 370 6.98 -12.90 30.75
N VAL A 371 5.95 -12.18 30.27
CA VAL A 371 4.55 -12.62 30.37
C VAL A 371 4.32 -13.84 29.48
N ASP A 372 3.83 -14.92 30.08
CA ASP A 372 3.51 -16.19 29.40
C ASP A 372 1.99 -16.40 29.17
N SER A 373 1.15 -15.63 29.87
CA SER A 373 -0.29 -15.83 29.92
C SER A 373 -1.06 -14.51 29.87
N ILE A 374 -2.04 -14.45 28.97
CA ILE A 374 -2.95 -13.31 28.78
C ILE A 374 -4.38 -13.61 29.22
N LYS A 375 -4.60 -14.61 30.08
CA LYS A 375 -5.94 -14.99 30.57
C LYS A 375 -6.73 -13.82 31.16
N VAL A 376 -6.02 -12.90 31.80
CA VAL A 376 -6.57 -11.67 32.40
C VAL A 376 -7.27 -10.77 31.36
N LEU A 377 -6.83 -10.82 30.10
CA LEU A 377 -7.37 -9.96 29.04
C LEU A 377 -8.80 -10.28 28.65
N LYS A 378 -9.31 -11.48 28.95
CA LYS A 378 -10.69 -11.91 28.62
C LYS A 378 -11.75 -10.90 29.07
N ASN A 379 -11.51 -10.23 30.19
CA ASN A 379 -12.47 -9.28 30.76
C ASN A 379 -12.18 -7.82 30.36
N LEU A 380 -11.07 -7.53 29.67
CA LEU A 380 -10.70 -6.17 29.26
C LEU A 380 -11.37 -5.80 27.93
N THR A 381 -12.71 -5.81 27.91
CA THR A 381 -13.53 -5.71 26.67
C THR A 381 -13.44 -4.35 25.96
N ARG A 382 -12.79 -3.35 26.57
CA ARG A 382 -12.50 -2.03 25.97
C ARG A 382 -11.17 -1.98 25.23
N LEU A 383 -10.39 -3.07 25.22
CA LEU A 383 -9.08 -3.12 24.58
C LEU A 383 -9.20 -2.88 23.07
N GLU A 384 -8.51 -1.86 22.58
CA GLU A 384 -8.47 -1.42 21.18
C GLU A 384 -7.16 -1.80 20.49
N LYS A 385 -6.06 -1.82 21.26
CA LYS A 385 -4.71 -2.15 20.80
C LYS A 385 -4.02 -3.08 21.80
N LEU A 386 -3.52 -4.19 21.28
CA LEU A 386 -2.70 -5.14 22.02
C LEU A 386 -1.39 -5.42 21.25
N VAL A 387 -0.27 -5.32 21.94
CA VAL A 387 1.06 -5.67 21.42
C VAL A 387 1.71 -6.66 22.39
N ILE A 388 2.01 -7.85 21.88
CA ILE A 388 2.61 -8.97 22.64
C ILE A 388 3.89 -9.47 21.95
N ASP A 389 4.58 -8.60 21.21
CA ASP A 389 5.71 -8.99 20.39
C ASP A 389 6.84 -9.58 21.25
N SER A 390 7.56 -10.57 20.74
CA SER A 390 8.71 -11.19 21.43
C SER A 390 8.38 -11.74 22.83
N THR A 391 7.14 -12.21 23.04
CA THR A 391 6.72 -12.93 24.26
C THR A 391 6.67 -14.44 24.01
N THR A 392 6.45 -15.22 25.06
CA THR A 392 6.31 -16.70 24.99
C THR A 392 4.86 -17.17 24.85
N ILE A 393 3.92 -16.23 24.67
CA ILE A 393 2.48 -16.50 24.62
C ILE A 393 2.15 -17.40 23.41
N THR A 394 1.34 -18.43 23.66
CA THR A 394 0.82 -19.36 22.64
C THR A 394 -0.70 -19.42 22.60
N ASP A 395 -1.36 -19.29 23.75
CA ASP A 395 -2.81 -19.35 23.88
C ASP A 395 -3.46 -17.98 23.67
N LEU A 396 -4.18 -17.83 22.56
CA LEU A 396 -4.94 -16.63 22.22
C LEU A 396 -6.43 -16.72 22.59
N SER A 397 -6.90 -17.82 23.21
CA SER A 397 -8.31 -17.96 23.60
C SER A 397 -8.85 -16.81 24.47
N PRO A 398 -8.06 -16.13 25.33
CA PRO A 398 -8.54 -14.97 26.08
C PRO A 398 -8.90 -13.75 25.22
N LEU A 399 -8.47 -13.71 23.96
CA LEU A 399 -8.83 -12.63 23.03
C LEU A 399 -10.25 -12.80 22.46
N ALA A 400 -10.85 -14.00 22.58
CA ALA A 400 -12.18 -14.27 22.09
C ALA A 400 -13.20 -13.32 22.75
N GLY A 401 -13.93 -12.55 21.94
CA GLY A 401 -14.93 -11.59 22.40
C GLY A 401 -14.40 -10.18 22.69
N LEU A 402 -13.11 -9.89 22.46
CA LEU A 402 -12.57 -8.52 22.53
C LEU A 402 -12.97 -7.69 21.29
N ASN A 403 -14.27 -7.42 21.18
CA ASN A 403 -14.93 -6.81 20.03
C ASN A 403 -14.57 -5.33 19.80
N LYS A 404 -13.65 -4.76 20.58
CA LYS A 404 -13.10 -3.41 20.35
C LYS A 404 -11.69 -3.45 19.77
N LEU A 405 -11.06 -4.63 19.68
CA LEU A 405 -9.69 -4.76 19.22
C LEU A 405 -9.58 -4.44 17.73
N THR A 406 -8.80 -3.42 17.41
CA THR A 406 -8.54 -2.95 16.04
C THR A 406 -7.10 -3.16 15.62
N PHE A 407 -6.18 -3.28 16.57
CA PHE A 407 -4.76 -3.53 16.34
C PHE A 407 -4.29 -4.68 17.22
N LEU A 408 -3.72 -5.71 16.58
CA LEU A 408 -3.08 -6.83 17.25
C LEU A 408 -1.70 -7.08 16.64
N SER A 409 -0.67 -7.10 17.47
CA SER A 409 0.68 -7.48 17.10
C SER A 409 1.17 -8.60 18.00
N MET A 410 1.69 -9.65 17.37
CA MET A 410 2.27 -10.83 18.01
C MET A 410 3.54 -11.25 17.27
N ALA A 411 4.33 -10.26 16.82
CA ALA A 411 5.56 -10.52 16.08
C ALA A 411 6.56 -11.31 16.95
N TYR A 412 7.29 -12.23 16.35
CA TYR A 412 8.29 -13.08 17.01
C TYR A 412 7.75 -13.86 18.23
N THR A 413 6.47 -14.27 18.16
CA THR A 413 5.86 -15.16 19.15
C THR A 413 5.74 -16.59 18.62
N PRO A 414 5.68 -17.60 19.50
CA PRO A 414 5.49 -19.01 19.09
C PRO A 414 4.03 -19.33 18.66
N VAL A 415 3.16 -18.34 18.49
CA VAL A 415 1.76 -18.54 18.10
C VAL A 415 1.68 -19.23 16.74
N THR A 416 0.84 -20.27 16.68
CA THR A 416 0.52 -21.04 15.47
C THR A 416 -0.97 -21.04 15.14
N ASN A 417 -1.84 -20.97 16.16
CA ASN A 417 -3.29 -21.09 16.02
C ASN A 417 -3.98 -19.72 16.00
N LEU A 418 -4.59 -19.37 14.87
CA LEU A 418 -5.32 -18.11 14.68
C LEU A 418 -6.83 -18.19 14.91
N GLN A 419 -7.39 -19.34 15.31
CA GLN A 419 -8.83 -19.50 15.54
C GLN A 419 -9.45 -18.41 16.45
N PRO A 420 -8.83 -18.00 17.57
CA PRO A 420 -9.37 -16.91 18.39
C PRO A 420 -9.37 -15.54 17.67
N VAL A 421 -8.41 -15.31 16.77
CA VAL A 421 -8.26 -14.05 16.01
C VAL A 421 -9.37 -13.89 14.97
N GLY A 422 -9.82 -14.99 14.37
CA GLY A 422 -10.95 -15.00 13.42
C GLY A 422 -12.26 -14.46 13.99
N HIS A 423 -12.40 -14.49 15.31
CA HIS A 423 -13.59 -13.99 16.03
C HIS A 423 -13.49 -12.51 16.44
N LEU A 424 -12.56 -11.73 15.86
CA LEU A 424 -12.36 -10.31 16.16
C LEU A 424 -12.96 -9.42 15.06
N PRO A 425 -14.26 -9.05 15.15
CA PRO A 425 -15.01 -8.51 14.02
C PRO A 425 -14.56 -7.13 13.53
N PHE A 426 -13.77 -6.39 14.31
CA PHE A 426 -13.32 -5.03 13.96
C PHE A 426 -11.80 -4.91 13.81
N LEU A 427 -11.09 -6.04 13.69
CA LEU A 427 -9.65 -6.03 13.56
C LEU A 427 -9.25 -5.38 12.22
N LYS A 428 -8.40 -4.34 12.29
CA LYS A 428 -7.92 -3.58 11.13
C LYS A 428 -6.48 -3.86 10.79
N ARG A 429 -5.64 -4.11 11.79
CA ARG A 429 -4.20 -4.34 11.61
C ARG A 429 -3.78 -5.58 12.39
N LEU A 430 -3.17 -6.52 11.69
CA LEU A 430 -2.66 -7.77 12.24
C LEU A 430 -1.18 -7.95 11.87
N ILE A 431 -0.31 -8.03 12.88
CA ILE A 431 1.13 -8.25 12.71
C ILE A 431 1.50 -9.63 13.25
N LEU A 432 1.99 -10.50 12.36
CA LEU A 432 2.36 -11.89 12.60
C LEU A 432 3.83 -12.15 12.26
N THR A 433 4.63 -11.11 12.06
CA THR A 433 6.01 -11.22 11.58
C THR A 433 6.83 -12.18 12.42
N GLY A 434 7.49 -13.16 11.81
CA GLY A 434 8.34 -14.12 12.53
C GLY A 434 7.60 -15.06 13.48
N SER A 435 6.26 -15.14 13.40
CA SER A 435 5.47 -16.09 14.17
C SER A 435 5.50 -17.51 13.59
N GLY A 436 4.99 -18.49 14.35
CA GLY A 436 4.86 -19.88 13.92
C GLY A 436 3.69 -20.17 12.97
N VAL A 437 2.94 -19.14 12.55
CA VAL A 437 1.75 -19.28 11.70
C VAL A 437 2.09 -19.87 10.33
N THR A 438 1.25 -20.81 9.90
CA THR A 438 1.31 -21.47 8.59
C THR A 438 -0.02 -21.39 7.84
N ASP A 439 -1.14 -21.34 8.56
CA ASP A 439 -2.49 -21.35 8.02
C ASP A 439 -3.23 -20.04 8.35
N LEU A 440 -3.78 -19.41 7.31
CA LEU A 440 -4.58 -18.19 7.41
C LEU A 440 -6.09 -18.46 7.29
N SER A 441 -6.53 -19.71 7.16
CA SER A 441 -7.95 -20.08 7.07
C SER A 441 -8.84 -19.43 8.15
N PRO A 442 -8.40 -19.22 9.41
CA PRO A 442 -9.26 -18.58 10.40
C PRO A 442 -9.54 -17.09 10.16
N LEU A 443 -8.87 -16.46 9.20
CA LEU A 443 -8.99 -15.03 8.91
C LEU A 443 -10.04 -14.69 7.84
N ASP A 444 -10.72 -15.71 7.28
CA ASP A 444 -11.67 -15.58 6.16
C ASP A 444 -12.83 -14.60 6.42
N SER A 445 -13.14 -14.36 7.68
CA SER A 445 -14.26 -13.56 8.19
C SER A 445 -13.87 -12.15 8.67
N LEU A 446 -12.61 -11.74 8.50
CA LEU A 446 -12.11 -10.43 8.95
C LEU A 446 -12.34 -9.31 7.92
N PHE A 447 -13.61 -8.96 7.68
CA PHE A 447 -14.02 -7.98 6.66
C PHE A 447 -13.44 -6.56 6.82
N PHE A 448 -13.04 -6.18 8.03
CA PHE A 448 -12.46 -4.86 8.33
C PHE A 448 -10.93 -4.83 8.32
N LEU A 449 -10.26 -5.95 8.00
CA LEU A 449 -8.80 -6.00 7.97
C LEU A 449 -8.27 -5.09 6.84
N GLU A 450 -7.45 -4.10 7.20
CA GLU A 450 -6.86 -3.11 6.30
C GLU A 450 -5.39 -3.42 5.99
N TYR A 451 -4.70 -4.04 6.94
CA TYR A 451 -3.27 -4.35 6.88
C TYR A 451 -2.95 -5.68 7.55
N ILE A 452 -2.19 -6.53 6.87
CA ILE A 452 -1.61 -7.75 7.44
C ILE A 452 -0.10 -7.81 7.15
N ASN A 453 0.66 -8.25 8.15
CA ASN A 453 2.08 -8.55 8.00
C ASN A 453 2.38 -9.98 8.46
N ILE A 454 2.78 -10.82 7.51
CA ILE A 454 3.17 -12.23 7.70
C ILE A 454 4.65 -12.44 7.31
N ASP A 455 5.46 -11.38 7.31
CA ASP A 455 6.88 -11.48 6.98
C ASP A 455 7.58 -12.54 7.85
N ASN A 456 8.49 -13.32 7.27
CA ASN A 456 9.25 -14.36 7.97
C ASN A 456 8.37 -15.45 8.63
N THR A 457 7.19 -15.72 8.08
CA THR A 457 6.35 -16.87 8.46
C THR A 457 6.50 -18.01 7.44
N LYS A 458 5.87 -19.15 7.73
CA LYS A 458 5.82 -20.30 6.82
C LYS A 458 4.53 -20.37 6.00
N VAL A 459 3.77 -19.28 5.96
CA VAL A 459 2.54 -19.16 5.15
C VAL A 459 2.88 -19.32 3.67
N SER A 460 2.07 -20.09 2.95
CA SER A 460 2.17 -20.31 1.51
C SER A 460 0.90 -19.95 0.74
N ASP A 461 -0.26 -20.04 1.39
CA ASP A 461 -1.56 -19.74 0.80
C ASP A 461 -2.14 -18.41 1.31
N LEU A 462 -2.53 -17.54 0.39
CA LEU A 462 -3.19 -16.26 0.67
C LEU A 462 -4.68 -16.24 0.29
N ALA A 463 -5.23 -17.34 -0.25
CA ALA A 463 -6.64 -17.45 -0.61
C ALA A 463 -7.61 -17.13 0.55
N PRO A 464 -7.32 -17.45 1.83
CA PRO A 464 -8.18 -17.04 2.94
C PRO A 464 -8.35 -15.52 3.08
N LEU A 465 -7.45 -14.71 2.51
CA LEU A 465 -7.55 -13.24 2.53
C LEU A 465 -8.42 -12.68 1.38
N ALA A 466 -8.82 -13.52 0.43
CA ALA A 466 -9.49 -13.12 -0.81
C ALA A 466 -10.95 -12.68 -0.64
N SER A 467 -11.54 -12.88 0.55
CA SER A 467 -12.86 -12.35 0.91
C SER A 467 -12.94 -10.83 0.67
N ASP A 468 -14.14 -10.26 0.53
CA ASP A 468 -14.36 -8.80 0.35
C ASP A 468 -13.96 -8.03 1.63
N THR A 469 -12.65 -7.88 1.80
CA THR A 469 -11.99 -7.26 2.94
C THR A 469 -11.65 -5.80 2.60
N SER A 470 -11.48 -4.98 3.65
CA SER A 470 -10.94 -3.62 3.50
C SER A 470 -9.43 -3.59 3.22
N LEU A 471 -8.83 -4.72 2.84
CA LEU A 471 -7.40 -4.93 2.81
C LEU A 471 -6.77 -4.05 1.72
N SER A 472 -5.85 -3.19 2.16
CA SER A 472 -5.13 -2.25 1.31
C SER A 472 -3.69 -2.72 1.09
N ASN A 473 -3.08 -3.34 2.10
CA ASN A 473 -1.66 -3.63 2.13
C ASN A 473 -1.39 -5.02 2.73
N ILE A 474 -0.56 -5.81 2.04
CA ILE A 474 -0.08 -7.11 2.48
C ILE A 474 1.44 -7.08 2.54
N GLN A 475 2.02 -7.48 3.68
CA GLN A 475 3.46 -7.77 3.80
C GLN A 475 3.65 -9.28 3.96
N ALA A 476 4.36 -9.89 3.01
CA ALA A 476 4.61 -11.32 2.93
C ALA A 476 6.05 -11.64 2.48
N ASN A 477 7.02 -10.82 2.84
CA ASN A 477 8.43 -11.05 2.55
C ASN A 477 8.96 -12.28 3.31
N ASN A 478 9.87 -13.02 2.70
CA ASN A 478 10.48 -14.23 3.29
C ASN A 478 9.41 -15.24 3.73
N THR A 479 8.44 -15.51 2.86
CA THR A 479 7.38 -16.51 3.04
C THR A 479 7.46 -17.57 1.95
N ALA A 480 6.64 -18.62 2.05
CA ALA A 480 6.53 -19.67 1.05
C ALA A 480 5.45 -19.37 -0.01
N VAL A 481 4.93 -18.14 -0.07
CA VAL A 481 3.87 -17.75 -1.02
C VAL A 481 4.41 -17.82 -2.45
N SER A 482 3.72 -18.55 -3.33
CA SER A 482 4.10 -18.69 -4.74
C SER A 482 3.03 -18.24 -5.73
N GLU A 483 1.84 -17.86 -5.25
CA GLU A 483 0.74 -17.35 -6.06
C GLU A 483 0.01 -16.20 -5.37
N ILE A 484 -0.47 -15.24 -6.15
CA ILE A 484 -1.25 -14.09 -5.66
C ILE A 484 -2.56 -13.88 -6.43
N SER A 485 -2.88 -14.76 -7.38
CA SER A 485 -4.07 -14.66 -8.24
C SER A 485 -5.40 -14.60 -7.46
N SER A 486 -5.48 -15.23 -6.29
CA SER A 486 -6.65 -15.20 -5.40
C SER A 486 -6.97 -13.78 -4.89
N LEU A 487 -6.00 -12.86 -4.90
CA LEU A 487 -6.15 -11.50 -4.37
C LEU A 487 -6.73 -10.50 -5.39
N LEU A 488 -7.06 -10.94 -6.61
CA LEU A 488 -7.54 -10.07 -7.68
C LEU A 488 -8.85 -9.35 -7.32
N GLU A 489 -9.75 -10.03 -6.61
CA GLU A 489 -11.09 -9.53 -6.25
C GLU A 489 -11.08 -8.49 -5.13
N ILE A 490 -9.98 -8.34 -4.38
CA ILE A 490 -9.89 -7.39 -3.26
C ILE A 490 -9.86 -5.95 -3.81
N LYS A 491 -10.99 -5.25 -3.73
CA LYS A 491 -11.19 -3.93 -4.39
C LYS A 491 -10.22 -2.85 -3.92
N ARG A 492 -9.83 -2.87 -2.64
CA ARG A 492 -9.01 -1.82 -2.01
C ARG A 492 -7.51 -2.11 -2.00
N LEU A 493 -7.08 -3.26 -2.52
CA LEU A 493 -5.69 -3.69 -2.47
C LEU A 493 -4.80 -2.80 -3.35
N LYS A 494 -3.81 -2.17 -2.72
CA LYS A 494 -2.88 -1.22 -3.34
C LYS A 494 -1.44 -1.71 -3.37
N LEU A 495 -1.05 -2.54 -2.41
CA LEU A 495 0.36 -2.87 -2.24
C LEU A 495 0.54 -4.28 -1.66
N ILE A 496 1.41 -5.07 -2.30
CA ILE A 496 1.83 -6.38 -1.84
C ILE A 496 3.36 -6.38 -1.77
N TYR A 497 3.93 -6.69 -0.61
CA TYR A 497 5.36 -6.97 -0.47
C TYR A 497 5.60 -8.47 -0.44
N CYS A 498 6.44 -8.97 -1.33
CA CYS A 498 6.71 -10.39 -1.50
C CYS A 498 8.18 -10.64 -1.89
N ASP A 499 9.12 -9.86 -1.35
CA ASP A 499 10.56 -10.15 -1.51
C ASP A 499 10.90 -11.52 -0.91
N ASN A 500 11.75 -12.29 -1.59
CA ASN A 500 12.18 -13.63 -1.16
C ASN A 500 10.99 -14.59 -0.92
N THR A 501 10.07 -14.63 -1.89
CA THR A 501 8.96 -15.58 -1.94
C THR A 501 9.08 -16.47 -3.18
N GLY A 502 8.12 -17.37 -3.40
CA GLY A 502 7.97 -18.13 -4.64
C GLY A 502 7.37 -17.33 -5.79
N ILE A 503 6.99 -16.05 -5.59
CA ILE A 503 6.45 -15.19 -6.64
C ILE A 503 7.55 -14.82 -7.63
N ASP A 504 7.42 -15.35 -8.85
CA ASP A 504 8.30 -14.99 -9.94
C ASP A 504 7.84 -13.70 -10.66
N ARG A 505 8.66 -13.26 -11.61
CA ARG A 505 8.38 -12.06 -12.40
C ARG A 505 7.11 -12.19 -13.23
N GLN A 506 6.84 -13.37 -13.79
CA GLN A 506 5.72 -13.58 -14.68
C GLN A 506 4.40 -13.48 -13.91
N GLU A 507 4.31 -14.10 -12.75
CA GLU A 507 3.18 -14.01 -11.83
C GLU A 507 2.94 -12.56 -11.38
N ALA A 508 3.99 -11.86 -10.93
CA ALA A 508 3.87 -10.47 -10.49
C ALA A 508 3.38 -9.52 -11.60
N ILE A 509 3.91 -9.68 -12.82
CA ILE A 509 3.48 -8.87 -13.98
C ILE A 509 2.04 -9.21 -14.36
N ALA A 510 1.69 -10.50 -14.48
CA ALA A 510 0.34 -10.93 -14.83
C ALA A 510 -0.71 -10.42 -13.83
N PHE A 511 -0.37 -10.41 -12.54
CA PHE A 511 -1.21 -9.82 -11.50
C PHE A 511 -1.39 -8.31 -11.71
N MET A 512 -0.29 -7.56 -11.90
CA MET A 512 -0.34 -6.10 -12.11
C MET A 512 -0.94 -5.67 -13.45
N GLU A 513 -1.08 -6.57 -14.42
CA GLU A 513 -1.84 -6.35 -15.66
C GLU A 513 -3.34 -6.46 -15.42
N LYS A 514 -3.78 -7.48 -14.69
CA LYS A 514 -5.18 -7.66 -14.31
C LYS A 514 -5.63 -6.65 -13.23
N LYS A 515 -4.71 -6.18 -12.39
CA LYS A 515 -4.96 -5.22 -11.31
C LYS A 515 -3.98 -4.04 -11.31
N PRO A 516 -4.10 -3.07 -12.25
CA PRO A 516 -3.17 -1.95 -12.38
C PRO A 516 -3.10 -1.00 -11.19
N SER A 517 -4.13 -1.00 -10.33
CA SER A 517 -4.18 -0.19 -9.10
C SER A 517 -3.32 -0.75 -7.96
N CYS A 518 -2.83 -1.99 -8.08
CA CYS A 518 -2.03 -2.66 -7.07
C CYS A 518 -0.58 -2.78 -7.54
N LEU A 519 0.35 -2.38 -6.68
CA LEU A 519 1.78 -2.52 -6.90
C LEU A 519 2.29 -3.77 -6.16
N VAL A 520 2.96 -4.67 -6.89
CA VAL A 520 3.61 -5.85 -6.32
C VAL A 520 5.10 -5.57 -6.18
N ILE A 521 5.61 -5.53 -4.96
CA ILE A 521 7.01 -5.32 -4.62
C ILE A 521 7.68 -6.68 -4.49
N PHE A 522 8.60 -6.97 -5.41
CA PHE A 522 9.33 -8.22 -5.45
C PHE A 522 10.76 -7.97 -5.94
N ASP A 523 11.67 -8.88 -5.62
CA ASP A 523 13.04 -8.87 -6.14
C ASP A 523 13.78 -7.52 -5.92
N SER A 524 13.46 -6.86 -4.81
CA SER A 524 13.91 -5.49 -4.51
C SER A 524 15.43 -5.40 -4.41
N ARG A 525 16.11 -6.48 -4.00
CA ARG A 525 17.58 -6.54 -3.94
C ARG A 525 18.19 -6.42 -5.33
N ARG A 526 17.68 -7.16 -6.32
CA ARG A 526 18.18 -7.08 -7.71
C ARG A 526 17.87 -5.71 -8.31
N LEU A 527 16.69 -5.16 -8.04
CA LEU A 527 16.32 -3.81 -8.48
C LEU A 527 17.25 -2.74 -7.90
N LEU A 528 17.60 -2.84 -6.61
CA LEU A 528 18.51 -1.91 -5.96
C LEU A 528 19.93 -2.03 -6.53
N THR A 529 20.43 -3.25 -6.74
CA THR A 529 21.73 -3.48 -7.39
C THR A 529 21.75 -2.92 -8.82
N TRP A 530 20.71 -3.18 -9.61
CA TRP A 530 20.55 -2.60 -10.95
C TRP A 530 20.61 -1.08 -10.88
N TRP A 531 19.81 -0.46 -10.03
CA TRP A 531 19.76 1.00 -9.86
C TRP A 531 21.12 1.58 -9.49
N ASN A 532 21.79 1.00 -8.50
CA ASN A 532 23.08 1.50 -8.04
C ASN A 532 24.14 1.49 -9.14
N ASN A 533 24.12 0.46 -9.99
CA ASN A 533 25.01 0.31 -11.14
C ASN A 533 24.64 1.18 -12.35
N LEU A 534 23.49 1.88 -12.34
CA LEU A 534 23.12 2.77 -13.45
C LEU A 534 24.02 4.00 -13.53
N PRO A 535 24.40 4.42 -14.75
CA PRO A 535 25.00 5.73 -14.97
C PRO A 535 24.11 6.86 -14.44
N GLY A 536 24.73 7.94 -13.94
CA GLY A 536 23.99 9.07 -13.35
C GLY A 536 22.94 9.68 -14.30
N TYR A 537 23.24 9.77 -15.60
CA TYR A 537 22.28 10.29 -16.58
C TYR A 537 21.05 9.37 -16.76
N TRP A 538 21.22 8.05 -16.65
CA TRP A 538 20.11 7.10 -16.67
C TRP A 538 19.25 7.19 -15.40
N LYS A 539 19.87 7.39 -14.22
CA LYS A 539 19.13 7.69 -12.99
C LYS A 539 18.26 8.94 -13.16
N THR A 540 18.80 10.00 -13.77
CA THR A 540 18.03 11.21 -14.08
C THR A 540 16.88 10.94 -15.04
N ILE A 541 17.11 10.17 -16.11
CA ILE A 541 16.08 9.80 -17.10
C ILE A 541 14.94 9.03 -16.42
N LEU A 542 15.25 7.94 -15.74
CA LEU A 542 14.25 7.03 -15.18
C LEU A 542 13.52 7.62 -13.96
N SER A 543 14.13 8.60 -13.28
CA SER A 543 13.47 9.36 -12.21
C SER A 543 12.40 10.32 -12.72
N LYS A 544 12.46 10.75 -14.00
CA LYS A 544 11.44 11.62 -14.60
C LYS A 544 10.11 10.85 -14.65
N GLY A 545 9.15 11.28 -13.84
CA GLY A 545 7.84 10.64 -13.70
C GLY A 545 7.63 9.87 -12.39
N CYS A 546 8.70 9.51 -11.66
CA CYS A 546 8.60 8.76 -10.40
C CYS A 546 8.96 9.56 -9.14
N ARG A 547 9.31 10.86 -9.26
CA ARG A 547 9.64 11.78 -8.15
C ARG A 547 10.61 11.15 -7.15
N VAL A 548 11.79 10.75 -7.63
CA VAL A 548 12.87 10.20 -6.78
C VAL A 548 13.75 11.35 -6.30
N GLU A 549 13.76 11.60 -4.98
CA GLU A 549 14.67 12.52 -4.30
C GLU A 549 15.65 11.69 -3.45
N GLY A 550 16.93 11.64 -3.84
CA GLY A 550 17.93 10.82 -3.15
C GLY A 550 17.89 9.33 -3.53
N ALA A 551 18.07 8.44 -2.54
CA ALA A 551 18.05 7.00 -2.75
C ALA A 551 16.60 6.50 -2.92
N PRO A 552 16.28 5.75 -4.00
CA PRO A 552 14.90 5.34 -4.26
C PRO A 552 14.42 4.29 -3.26
N THR A 553 13.14 4.37 -2.88
CA THR A 553 12.46 3.32 -2.12
C THR A 553 12.17 2.10 -3.00
N LYS A 554 11.85 0.95 -2.38
CA LYS A 554 11.47 -0.27 -3.11
C LYS A 554 10.27 -0.04 -4.03
N GLU A 555 9.29 0.73 -3.58
CA GLU A 555 8.09 1.09 -4.35
C GLU A 555 8.43 1.99 -5.53
N GLN A 556 9.35 2.94 -5.34
CA GLN A 556 9.83 3.78 -6.44
C GLN A 556 10.56 2.95 -7.49
N LEU A 557 11.45 2.05 -7.08
CA LEU A 557 12.15 1.13 -7.99
C LEU A 557 11.17 0.26 -8.78
N GLN A 558 10.15 -0.30 -8.11
CA GLN A 558 9.14 -1.11 -8.76
C GLN A 558 8.30 -0.28 -9.76
N LYS A 559 7.96 0.97 -9.41
CA LYS A 559 7.25 1.89 -10.31
C LYS A 559 8.09 2.23 -11.55
N ILE A 560 9.39 2.43 -11.39
CA ILE A 560 10.32 2.71 -12.50
C ILE A 560 10.33 1.56 -13.49
N VAL A 561 10.50 0.32 -13.02
CA VAL A 561 10.55 -0.85 -13.94
C VAL A 561 9.18 -1.21 -14.55
N ASN A 562 8.10 -0.67 -13.98
CA ASN A 562 6.72 -0.84 -14.48
C ASN A 562 6.27 0.29 -15.42
N GLN A 563 7.15 1.22 -15.80
CA GLN A 563 6.84 2.24 -16.79
C GLN A 563 6.46 1.59 -18.13
N LYS A 564 5.36 2.07 -18.72
CA LYS A 564 4.86 1.61 -20.03
C LYS A 564 5.38 2.44 -21.19
N GLU A 565 5.84 3.65 -20.92
CA GLU A 565 6.31 4.59 -21.92
C GLU A 565 7.62 5.21 -21.50
N LEU A 566 8.54 5.31 -22.45
CA LEU A 566 9.80 6.00 -22.27
C LEU A 566 10.17 6.78 -23.54
N LEU A 567 10.15 8.11 -23.42
CA LEU A 567 10.43 9.05 -24.52
C LEU A 567 11.79 9.72 -24.30
N LEU A 568 12.78 9.33 -25.11
CA LEU A 568 14.19 9.72 -25.00
C LEU A 568 14.69 10.46 -26.25
N SER A 569 13.77 10.91 -27.11
CA SER A 569 14.11 11.57 -28.38
C SER A 569 15.08 12.75 -28.16
N GLY A 570 16.13 12.83 -28.97
CA GLY A 570 17.14 13.89 -28.95
C GLY A 570 18.15 13.82 -27.80
N ASN A 571 18.12 12.77 -26.97
CA ASN A 571 19.07 12.63 -25.86
C ASN A 571 20.39 12.00 -26.32
N GLU A 572 21.33 12.84 -26.74
CA GLU A 572 22.64 12.41 -27.26
C GLU A 572 23.49 11.59 -26.26
N LYS A 573 23.21 11.69 -24.95
CA LYS A 573 23.91 10.90 -23.92
C LYS A 573 23.49 9.44 -23.92
N VAL A 574 22.33 9.11 -24.51
CA VAL A 574 21.81 7.75 -24.61
C VAL A 574 22.48 7.06 -25.80
N ASN A 575 23.39 6.14 -25.52
CA ASN A 575 24.05 5.29 -26.52
C ASN A 575 24.03 3.80 -26.15
N ASP A 576 23.80 3.47 -24.88
CA ASP A 576 23.64 2.12 -24.34
C ASP A 576 22.23 1.94 -23.76
N LEU A 577 21.52 0.92 -24.26
CA LEU A 577 20.16 0.57 -23.84
C LEU A 577 20.13 -0.51 -22.75
N SER A 578 21.28 -0.98 -22.24
CA SER A 578 21.36 -2.00 -21.18
C SER A 578 20.45 -1.75 -19.96
N PRO A 579 20.24 -0.49 -19.52
CA PRO A 579 19.30 -0.18 -18.44
C PRO A 579 17.85 -0.60 -18.71
N LEU A 580 17.41 -0.64 -19.98
CA LEU A 580 16.04 -0.97 -20.37
C LEU A 580 15.69 -2.46 -20.18
N LYS A 581 16.70 -3.32 -20.00
CA LYS A 581 16.50 -4.77 -19.78
C LYS A 581 15.60 -5.11 -18.59
N MET A 582 15.38 -4.17 -17.67
CA MET A 582 14.53 -4.37 -16.50
C MET A 582 13.08 -3.89 -16.69
N LEU A 583 12.79 -3.15 -17.76
CA LEU A 583 11.50 -2.50 -18.01
C LEU A 583 10.59 -3.43 -18.84
N PHE A 584 10.23 -4.59 -18.30
CA PHE A 584 9.49 -5.64 -19.04
C PHE A 584 8.06 -5.26 -19.44
N ARG A 585 7.51 -4.19 -18.85
CA ARG A 585 6.17 -3.67 -19.17
C ARG A 585 6.18 -2.52 -20.16
N LEU A 586 7.35 -2.19 -20.73
CA LEU A 586 7.47 -1.12 -21.70
C LEU A 586 6.71 -1.46 -22.98
N GLU A 587 5.78 -0.59 -23.37
CA GLU A 587 4.93 -0.69 -24.56
C GLU A 587 5.35 0.32 -25.63
N THR A 588 5.79 1.51 -25.21
CA THR A 588 6.21 2.61 -26.08
C THR A 588 7.63 3.02 -25.78
N LEU A 589 8.51 2.94 -26.79
CA LEU A 589 9.89 3.41 -26.68
C LEU A 589 10.24 4.34 -27.84
N ASP A 590 10.55 5.60 -27.52
CA ASP A 590 11.13 6.54 -28.48
C ASP A 590 12.58 6.84 -28.10
N ILE A 591 13.52 6.41 -28.93
CA ILE A 591 14.95 6.67 -28.81
C ILE A 591 15.48 7.37 -30.07
N SER A 592 14.62 8.10 -30.78
CA SER A 592 15.03 8.81 -31.98
C SER A 592 16.07 9.89 -31.70
N SER A 593 16.96 10.14 -32.66
CA SER A 593 18.03 11.16 -32.52
C SER A 593 18.93 10.92 -31.29
N THR A 594 19.20 9.66 -30.97
CA THR A 594 20.14 9.25 -29.90
C THR A 594 21.41 8.62 -30.50
N GLY A 595 22.43 8.38 -29.66
CA GLY A 595 23.70 7.76 -30.07
C GLY A 595 23.66 6.23 -30.20
N VAL A 596 22.49 5.61 -30.14
CA VAL A 596 22.33 4.15 -30.09
C VAL A 596 22.75 3.49 -31.42
N ILE A 597 23.43 2.35 -31.28
CA ILE A 597 23.87 1.50 -32.41
C ILE A 597 23.33 0.07 -32.27
N ASN A 598 23.14 -0.41 -31.04
CA ASN A 598 22.86 -1.82 -30.72
C ASN A 598 21.48 -1.95 -30.06
N LEU A 599 20.63 -2.83 -30.59
CA LEU A 599 19.28 -3.09 -30.09
C LEU A 599 19.17 -4.36 -29.23
N SER A 600 20.22 -5.15 -29.07
CA SER A 600 20.22 -6.36 -28.23
C SER A 600 19.69 -6.16 -26.81
N PRO A 601 19.81 -5.00 -26.14
CA PRO A 601 19.17 -4.81 -24.83
C PRO A 601 17.64 -4.81 -24.85
N LEU A 602 17.02 -4.63 -26.01
CA LEU A 602 15.56 -4.69 -26.19
C LEU A 602 15.06 -6.14 -26.36
N ALA A 603 15.94 -7.11 -26.54
CA ALA A 603 15.57 -8.50 -26.71
C ALA A 603 14.75 -9.00 -25.50
N GLY A 604 13.58 -9.57 -25.78
CA GLY A 604 12.66 -10.09 -24.75
C GLY A 604 11.71 -9.05 -24.13
N LEU A 605 11.78 -7.77 -24.53
CA LEU A 605 10.77 -6.76 -24.17
C LEU A 605 9.50 -6.92 -25.00
N ASN A 606 8.86 -8.10 -24.87
CA ASN A 606 7.77 -8.54 -25.74
C ASN A 606 6.49 -7.70 -25.61
N ASN A 607 6.40 -6.80 -24.63
CA ASN A 607 5.26 -5.87 -24.52
C ASN A 607 5.39 -4.64 -25.44
N LEU A 608 6.56 -4.42 -26.07
CA LEU A 608 6.75 -3.31 -26.99
C LEU A 608 5.81 -3.40 -28.19
N ARG A 609 5.07 -2.31 -28.42
CA ARG A 609 4.14 -2.09 -29.53
C ARG A 609 4.60 -0.96 -30.44
N TYR A 610 5.20 0.08 -29.86
CA TYR A 610 5.73 1.22 -30.59
C TYR A 610 7.23 1.35 -30.34
N LEU A 611 8.00 1.42 -31.43
CA LEU A 611 9.45 1.59 -31.38
C LEU A 611 9.90 2.65 -32.39
N ASN A 612 10.45 3.76 -31.89
CA ASN A 612 11.06 4.78 -32.72
C ASN A 612 12.58 4.83 -32.52
N ILE A 613 13.32 4.43 -33.55
CA ILE A 613 14.78 4.44 -33.64
C ILE A 613 15.30 5.38 -34.74
N SER A 614 14.45 6.27 -35.26
CA SER A 614 14.83 7.18 -36.35
C SER A 614 16.02 8.06 -35.97
N TYR A 615 16.86 8.42 -36.94
CA TYR A 615 18.06 9.24 -36.75
C TYR A 615 19.08 8.65 -35.75
N THR A 616 19.09 7.32 -35.56
CA THR A 616 20.12 6.60 -34.82
C THR A 616 21.15 5.97 -35.76
N LYS A 617 22.19 5.35 -35.20
CA LYS A 617 23.26 4.68 -35.97
C LYS A 617 23.04 3.17 -36.11
N VAL A 618 21.84 2.69 -35.77
CA VAL A 618 21.46 1.27 -35.90
C VAL A 618 21.57 0.81 -37.35
N SER A 619 22.18 -0.35 -37.58
CA SER A 619 22.39 -0.93 -38.91
C SER A 619 21.64 -2.24 -39.16
N THR A 620 21.08 -2.87 -38.11
CA THR A 620 20.37 -4.15 -38.21
C THR A 620 19.23 -4.24 -37.21
N LEU A 621 18.16 -4.95 -37.58
CA LEU A 621 17.01 -5.26 -36.74
C LEU A 621 17.03 -6.71 -36.23
N ALA A 622 18.10 -7.47 -36.47
CA ALA A 622 18.17 -8.89 -36.12
C ALA A 622 17.92 -9.15 -34.63
N ASP A 623 18.40 -8.25 -33.76
CA ASP A 623 18.26 -8.34 -32.30
C ASP A 623 16.80 -8.27 -31.82
N ILE A 624 15.92 -7.65 -32.59
CA ILE A 624 14.51 -7.46 -32.24
C ILE A 624 13.57 -8.42 -32.99
N ARG A 625 14.10 -9.42 -33.71
CA ARG A 625 13.30 -10.41 -34.45
C ARG A 625 12.33 -11.21 -33.56
N GLY A 626 12.66 -11.36 -32.28
CA GLY A 626 11.85 -12.06 -31.28
C GLY A 626 10.71 -11.22 -30.70
N LEU A 627 10.69 -9.90 -30.93
CA LEU A 627 9.57 -9.06 -30.51
C LEU A 627 8.41 -9.30 -31.47
N SER A 628 7.32 -9.87 -30.95
CA SER A 628 6.17 -10.32 -31.75
C SER A 628 4.92 -9.44 -31.64
N ASN A 629 4.96 -8.43 -30.77
CA ASN A 629 3.82 -7.54 -30.49
C ASN A 629 4.04 -6.11 -31.03
N LEU A 630 5.10 -5.88 -31.82
CA LEU A 630 5.33 -4.58 -32.45
C LEU A 630 4.22 -4.28 -33.46
N GLN A 631 3.73 -3.06 -33.42
CA GLN A 631 2.66 -2.54 -34.28
C GLN A 631 3.19 -1.41 -35.17
N GLU A 632 4.01 -0.52 -34.61
CA GLU A 632 4.59 0.60 -35.35
C GLU A 632 6.10 0.70 -35.10
N VAL A 633 6.88 0.75 -36.19
CA VAL A 633 8.34 0.88 -36.14
C VAL A 633 8.80 2.03 -37.01
N TYR A 634 9.52 2.97 -36.40
CA TYR A 634 10.10 4.12 -37.09
C TYR A 634 11.62 3.97 -37.12
N LEU A 635 12.20 3.89 -38.31
CA LEU A 635 13.64 3.75 -38.52
C LEU A 635 14.18 4.71 -39.59
N ASP A 636 13.50 5.84 -39.80
CA ASP A 636 13.91 6.86 -40.76
C ASP A 636 15.34 7.33 -40.46
N ASN A 637 16.16 7.54 -41.50
CA ASN A 637 17.54 8.03 -41.41
C ASN A 637 18.46 7.17 -40.52
N THR A 638 18.23 5.86 -40.51
CA THR A 638 19.14 4.86 -39.91
C THR A 638 20.03 4.21 -40.98
N ARG A 639 20.89 3.26 -40.57
CA ARG A 639 21.74 2.47 -41.48
C ARG A 639 21.16 1.09 -41.78
N VAL A 640 19.90 0.85 -41.42
CA VAL A 640 19.23 -0.44 -41.64
C VAL A 640 19.08 -0.69 -43.14
N THR A 641 19.32 -1.93 -43.55
CA THR A 641 19.21 -2.39 -44.94
C THR A 641 18.17 -3.50 -45.14
N ASP A 642 17.72 -4.12 -44.05
CA ASP A 642 16.80 -5.26 -44.07
C ASP A 642 15.74 -5.15 -42.96
N ILE A 643 14.46 -5.10 -43.36
CA ILE A 643 13.30 -5.10 -42.45
C ILE A 643 12.66 -6.49 -42.25
N MET A 644 13.19 -7.54 -42.88
CA MET A 644 12.69 -8.92 -42.68
C MET A 644 12.68 -9.41 -41.23
N PRO A 645 13.56 -8.95 -40.30
CA PRO A 645 13.42 -9.29 -38.89
C PRO A 645 12.05 -8.93 -38.27
N LEU A 646 11.31 -7.97 -38.84
CA LEU A 646 10.00 -7.55 -38.33
C LEU A 646 8.85 -8.50 -38.73
N VAL A 647 9.08 -9.47 -39.62
CA VAL A 647 8.03 -10.29 -40.26
C VAL A 647 7.15 -11.10 -39.30
N ASN A 648 7.67 -11.42 -38.11
CA ASN A 648 6.95 -12.21 -37.11
C ASN A 648 5.83 -11.42 -36.40
N ASN A 649 5.78 -10.10 -36.59
CA ASN A 649 4.77 -9.23 -35.98
C ASN A 649 3.50 -9.25 -36.83
N LYS A 650 2.50 -10.02 -36.37
CA LYS A 650 1.24 -10.21 -37.12
C LYS A 650 0.38 -8.95 -37.15
N ASP A 651 0.47 -8.13 -36.10
CA ASP A 651 -0.31 -6.89 -35.95
C ASP A 651 0.49 -5.65 -36.40
N MET A 652 1.54 -5.83 -37.20
CA MET A 652 2.34 -4.71 -37.73
C MET A 652 1.48 -3.86 -38.66
N SER A 653 1.29 -2.59 -38.29
CA SER A 653 0.48 -1.64 -39.03
C SER A 653 1.32 -0.67 -39.86
N LYS A 654 2.46 -0.19 -39.33
CA LYS A 654 3.30 0.81 -39.99
C LYS A 654 4.79 0.57 -39.79
N VAL A 655 5.54 0.78 -40.87
CA VAL A 655 7.01 0.82 -40.85
C VAL A 655 7.48 2.05 -41.62
N TYR A 656 8.22 2.95 -40.97
CA TYR A 656 8.81 4.12 -41.60
C TYR A 656 10.31 3.90 -41.81
N CYS A 657 10.80 3.98 -43.04
CA CYS A 657 12.20 3.70 -43.36
C CYS A 657 12.79 4.61 -44.45
N ASP A 658 12.36 5.87 -44.51
CA ASP A 658 12.95 6.89 -45.38
C ASP A 658 14.40 7.18 -45.00
N GLY A 659 15.27 7.44 -45.98
CA GLY A 659 16.68 7.75 -45.72
C GLY A 659 17.51 6.57 -45.16
N THR A 660 17.00 5.34 -45.28
CA THR A 660 17.69 4.11 -44.90
C THR A 660 18.35 3.43 -46.10
N GLY A 661 19.03 2.30 -45.87
CA GLY A 661 19.56 1.44 -46.94
C GLY A 661 18.57 0.37 -47.43
N VAL A 662 17.31 0.41 -46.97
CA VAL A 662 16.27 -0.55 -47.36
C VAL A 662 15.89 -0.34 -48.83
N LYS A 663 15.96 -1.42 -49.62
CA LYS A 663 15.65 -1.41 -51.04
C LYS A 663 14.21 -1.85 -51.32
N THR A 664 13.66 -1.44 -52.46
CA THR A 664 12.30 -1.81 -52.91
C THR A 664 12.03 -3.32 -52.84
N ASP A 665 12.96 -4.17 -53.30
CA ASP A 665 12.78 -5.63 -53.25
C ASP A 665 12.64 -6.17 -51.82
N ASN A 666 13.30 -5.54 -50.84
CA ASN A 666 13.16 -5.91 -49.43
C ASN A 666 11.77 -5.53 -48.90
N VAL A 667 11.26 -4.36 -49.27
CA VAL A 667 9.90 -3.91 -48.91
C VAL A 667 8.84 -4.81 -49.54
N LEU A 668 8.94 -5.12 -50.84
CA LEU A 668 7.98 -5.98 -51.52
C LEU A 668 7.94 -7.40 -50.93
N ARG A 669 9.12 -7.95 -50.58
CA ARG A 669 9.21 -9.24 -49.87
C ARG A 669 8.55 -9.19 -48.49
N PHE A 670 8.78 -8.13 -47.73
CA PHE A 670 8.14 -7.93 -46.43
C PHE A 670 6.61 -7.85 -46.56
N MET A 671 6.11 -7.00 -47.47
CA MET A 671 4.68 -6.83 -47.72
C MET A 671 3.99 -8.08 -48.27
N SER A 672 4.73 -8.99 -48.92
CA SER A 672 4.18 -10.29 -49.34
C SER A 672 3.79 -11.18 -48.15
N VAL A 673 4.42 -10.97 -46.99
CA VAL A 673 4.11 -11.69 -45.74
C VAL A 673 3.22 -10.87 -44.81
N ASN A 674 3.36 -9.54 -44.82
CA ASN A 674 2.57 -8.59 -44.03
C ASN A 674 1.78 -7.63 -44.95
N PRO A 675 0.71 -8.09 -45.62
CA PRO A 675 0.02 -7.33 -46.68
C PRO A 675 -0.77 -6.11 -46.18
N ASP A 676 -1.09 -6.06 -44.90
CA ASP A 676 -1.86 -4.98 -44.27
C ASP A 676 -0.97 -3.88 -43.67
N CYS A 677 0.34 -4.10 -43.62
CA CYS A 677 1.31 -3.12 -43.11
C CYS A 677 1.60 -2.04 -44.17
N LEU A 678 1.49 -0.78 -43.78
CA LEU A 678 1.96 0.35 -44.58
C LEU A 678 3.46 0.58 -44.34
N VAL A 679 4.29 0.21 -45.31
CA VAL A 679 5.72 0.52 -45.29
C VAL A 679 5.95 1.83 -46.03
N VAL A 680 6.24 2.91 -45.30
CA VAL A 680 6.56 4.23 -45.85
C VAL A 680 8.06 4.30 -46.14
N TYR A 681 8.39 4.39 -47.43
CA TYR A 681 9.75 4.49 -47.93
C TYR A 681 9.75 5.33 -49.20
N GLN A 682 10.91 5.85 -49.60
CA GLN A 682 11.10 6.61 -50.84
C GLN A 682 10.24 7.89 -50.95
N THR A 683 9.84 8.49 -49.84
CA THR A 683 8.94 9.66 -49.80
C THR A 683 9.38 10.77 -50.75
N GLY A 684 10.68 11.12 -50.79
CA GLY A 684 11.18 12.15 -51.70
C GLY A 684 10.95 11.84 -53.19
N LYS A 685 11.01 10.57 -53.60
CA LYS A 685 10.69 10.16 -54.99
C LYS A 685 9.20 10.27 -55.26
N LEU A 686 8.35 9.87 -54.30
CA LEU A 686 6.90 9.94 -54.44
C LEU A 686 6.41 11.39 -54.43
N THR A 687 7.01 12.27 -53.64
CA THR A 687 6.71 13.70 -53.65
C THR A 687 7.10 14.31 -54.99
N PHE A 688 8.30 14.03 -55.48
CA PHE A 688 8.71 14.50 -56.81
C PHE A 688 7.79 13.98 -57.92
N TRP A 689 7.41 12.70 -57.86
CA TRP A 689 6.42 12.12 -58.76
C TRP A 689 5.12 12.91 -58.69
N TRP A 690 4.55 13.09 -57.49
CA TRP A 690 3.29 13.81 -57.24
C TRP A 690 3.29 15.23 -57.83
N ASP A 691 4.33 15.99 -57.54
CA ASP A 691 4.46 17.40 -57.93
C ASP A 691 4.60 17.58 -59.46
N ASN A 692 5.01 16.52 -60.18
CA ASN A 692 5.17 16.54 -61.64
C ASN A 692 4.01 15.82 -62.38
N LEU A 693 2.99 15.30 -61.69
CA LEU A 693 1.83 14.73 -62.38
C LEU A 693 0.94 15.81 -63.00
N PRO A 694 0.34 15.54 -64.18
CA PRO A 694 -0.77 16.33 -64.68
C PRO A 694 -1.95 16.38 -63.68
N ASP A 695 -2.64 17.52 -63.62
CA ASP A 695 -3.78 17.76 -62.72
C ASP A 695 -4.86 16.66 -62.78
N ASP A 696 -5.15 16.15 -63.98
CA ASP A 696 -6.14 15.09 -64.16
C ASP A 696 -5.70 13.77 -63.53
N TRP A 697 -4.40 13.45 -63.58
CA TRP A 697 -3.86 12.29 -62.90
C TRP A 697 -3.84 12.46 -61.37
N GLN A 698 -3.50 13.65 -60.87
CA GLN A 698 -3.61 13.94 -59.43
C GLN A 698 -5.05 13.73 -58.95
N LYS A 699 -6.04 14.23 -59.69
CA LYS A 699 -7.47 14.02 -59.38
C LYS A 699 -7.86 12.53 -59.39
N GLU A 700 -7.41 11.75 -60.38
CA GLU A 700 -7.73 10.32 -60.42
C GLU A 700 -7.11 9.57 -59.23
N PHE A 701 -5.84 9.80 -58.91
CA PHE A 701 -5.20 9.16 -57.74
C PHE A 701 -5.84 9.59 -56.43
N SER A 702 -6.13 10.89 -56.25
CA SER A 702 -6.83 11.40 -55.09
C SER A 702 -8.20 10.75 -54.90
N LYS A 703 -8.92 10.49 -56.00
CA LYS A 703 -10.20 9.77 -55.98
C LYS A 703 -10.07 8.30 -55.59
N GLN A 704 -8.99 7.61 -55.98
CA GLN A 704 -8.80 6.20 -55.61
C GLN A 704 -8.63 6.01 -54.11
N ILE A 705 -7.97 6.96 -53.42
CA ILE A 705 -7.67 6.85 -51.99
C ILE A 705 -8.54 7.78 -51.11
N GLY A 706 -9.38 8.63 -51.71
CA GLY A 706 -10.34 9.48 -51.02
C GLY A 706 -9.72 10.67 -50.30
N ILE A 707 -8.90 11.46 -50.99
CA ILE A 707 -8.25 12.65 -50.41
C ILE A 707 -8.62 13.94 -51.15
N ASP A 708 -8.65 15.05 -50.40
CA ASP A 708 -8.80 16.41 -50.93
C ASP A 708 -7.54 17.23 -50.56
N GLY A 709 -6.79 17.70 -51.56
CA GLY A 709 -5.59 18.52 -51.36
C GLY A 709 -4.26 17.75 -51.52
N ASN A 710 -3.19 18.29 -50.93
CA ASN A 710 -1.85 17.74 -51.06
C ASN A 710 -1.67 16.48 -50.17
N PRO A 711 -1.24 15.33 -50.73
CA PRO A 711 -1.13 14.09 -49.98
C PRO A 711 -0.01 14.11 -48.94
N SER A 712 -0.23 13.42 -47.81
CA SER A 712 0.83 13.07 -46.86
C SER A 712 1.76 11.98 -47.42
N LYS A 713 2.92 11.76 -46.79
CA LYS A 713 3.84 10.68 -47.16
C LYS A 713 3.19 9.29 -47.09
N GLU A 714 2.32 9.07 -46.11
CA GLU A 714 1.53 7.84 -45.97
C GLU A 714 0.55 7.69 -47.14
N GLN A 715 -0.14 8.76 -47.50
CA GLN A 715 -1.10 8.76 -48.62
C GLN A 715 -0.40 8.55 -49.96
N LEU A 716 0.76 9.16 -50.18
CA LEU A 716 1.62 8.91 -51.34
C LEU A 716 2.01 7.43 -51.43
N GLN A 717 2.42 6.84 -50.31
CA GLN A 717 2.75 5.42 -50.26
C GLN A 717 1.53 4.52 -50.49
N GLN A 718 0.35 4.90 -49.99
CA GLN A 718 -0.91 4.20 -50.25
C GLN A 718 -1.23 4.20 -51.75
N MET A 719 -1.00 5.32 -52.46
CA MET A 719 -1.15 5.38 -53.92
C MET A 719 -0.17 4.43 -54.63
N ALA A 720 1.10 4.43 -54.23
CA ALA A 720 2.10 3.49 -54.78
C ALA A 720 1.77 2.02 -54.48
N ASN A 721 1.03 1.75 -53.41
CA ASN A 721 0.62 0.40 -53.00
C ASN A 721 -0.75 -0.02 -53.57
N LEU A 722 -1.38 0.79 -54.43
CA LEU A 722 -2.66 0.44 -55.04
C LEU A 722 -2.59 -0.89 -55.78
N LYS A 723 -3.43 -1.83 -55.36
CA LYS A 723 -3.60 -3.14 -56.02
C LYS A 723 -4.57 -3.06 -57.19
N LYS A 724 -5.45 -2.07 -57.19
CA LYS A 724 -6.46 -1.85 -58.22
C LYS A 724 -6.59 -0.37 -58.55
N VAL A 725 -6.64 -0.06 -59.84
CA VAL A 725 -6.90 1.29 -60.36
C VAL A 725 -8.04 1.20 -61.36
N THR A 726 -8.99 2.13 -61.27
CA THR A 726 -10.12 2.23 -62.20
C THR A 726 -10.36 3.68 -62.63
N ILE A 727 -10.24 3.94 -63.92
CA ILE A 727 -10.40 5.26 -64.54
C ILE A 727 -11.46 5.15 -65.65
N LYS A 728 -12.46 6.03 -65.64
CA LYS A 728 -13.55 6.02 -66.63
C LYS A 728 -13.94 7.42 -67.05
N ASN A 729 -14.21 7.60 -68.35
CA ASN A 729 -14.76 8.84 -68.92
C ASN A 729 -13.88 10.08 -68.66
N ASN A 730 -12.56 9.92 -68.77
CA ASN A 730 -11.62 11.03 -68.65
C ASN A 730 -10.81 11.15 -69.95
N SER A 731 -11.28 12.03 -70.84
CA SER A 731 -10.68 12.21 -72.17
C SER A 731 -9.32 12.89 -72.13
N ASN A 732 -8.90 13.47 -71.00
CA ASN A 732 -7.60 14.14 -70.87
C ASN A 732 -6.47 13.15 -70.53
N ILE A 733 -6.80 11.89 -70.24
CA ILE A 733 -5.81 10.85 -69.95
C ILE A 733 -5.46 10.10 -71.23
N PHE A 734 -4.26 10.37 -71.76
CA PHE A 734 -3.70 9.73 -72.95
C PHE A 734 -2.47 8.86 -72.65
N GLU A 735 -1.77 9.14 -71.55
CA GLU A 735 -0.54 8.46 -71.14
C GLU A 735 -0.74 7.77 -69.79
N ILE A 736 -0.17 6.57 -69.64
CA ILE A 736 -0.28 5.73 -68.44
C ILE A 736 1.05 5.57 -67.68
N GLU A 737 2.09 6.34 -68.05
CA GLU A 737 3.36 6.40 -67.34
C GLU A 737 3.20 6.62 -65.82
N PRO A 738 2.25 7.45 -65.34
CA PRO A 738 2.06 7.65 -63.90
C PRO A 738 1.75 6.39 -63.08
N LEU A 739 1.26 5.32 -63.72
CA LEU A 739 0.98 4.04 -63.06
C LEU A 739 2.24 3.22 -62.77
N SER A 740 3.40 3.60 -63.32
CA SER A 740 4.66 2.87 -63.15
C SER A 740 5.13 2.77 -61.70
N ILE A 741 4.66 3.67 -60.83
CA ILE A 741 4.93 3.65 -59.39
C ILE A 741 4.16 2.55 -58.65
N CYS A 742 3.02 2.10 -59.20
CA CYS A 742 2.13 1.11 -58.59
C CYS A 742 2.62 -0.33 -58.83
N LYS A 743 3.78 -0.70 -58.26
CA LYS A 743 4.40 -2.02 -58.46
C LYS A 743 3.57 -3.21 -57.94
N LEU A 744 2.59 -2.95 -57.08
CA LEU A 744 1.64 -3.94 -56.54
C LEU A 744 0.33 -4.05 -57.33
N LEU A 745 0.19 -3.30 -58.43
CA LEU A 745 -1.04 -3.27 -59.21
C LEU A 745 -1.33 -4.64 -59.85
N ASN A 746 -2.48 -5.23 -59.50
CA ASN A 746 -2.95 -6.49 -60.05
C ASN A 746 -4.13 -6.30 -61.01
N THR A 747 -4.88 -5.21 -60.88
CA THR A 747 -6.08 -4.93 -61.66
C THR A 747 -6.03 -3.51 -62.19
N LEU A 748 -5.96 -3.36 -63.50
CA LEU A 748 -6.08 -2.08 -64.16
C LEU A 748 -7.36 -2.06 -65.01
N SER A 749 -8.18 -1.02 -64.84
CA SER A 749 -9.39 -0.81 -65.63
C SER A 749 -9.46 0.63 -66.12
N ILE A 750 -9.21 0.88 -67.40
CA ILE A 750 -9.26 2.20 -68.01
C ILE A 750 -10.24 2.15 -69.18
N SER A 751 -11.26 2.99 -69.19
CA SER A 751 -12.24 3.00 -70.29
C SER A 751 -12.69 4.39 -70.68
N PHE A 752 -12.97 4.59 -71.97
CA PHE A 752 -13.37 5.89 -72.51
C PHE A 752 -12.34 6.99 -72.19
N THR A 753 -11.07 6.70 -72.47
CA THR A 753 -9.95 7.66 -72.39
C THR A 753 -9.21 7.72 -73.72
N GLY A 754 -8.12 8.49 -73.80
CA GLY A 754 -7.29 8.63 -74.99
C GLY A 754 -6.09 7.69 -75.05
N VAL A 755 -6.02 6.68 -74.16
CA VAL A 755 -4.85 5.81 -74.03
C VAL A 755 -4.63 4.98 -75.29
N SER A 756 -3.43 5.06 -75.85
CA SER A 756 -3.03 4.29 -77.04
C SER A 756 -1.71 3.54 -76.87
N ASP A 757 -0.78 4.10 -76.09
CA ASP A 757 0.50 3.48 -75.76
C ASP A 757 0.42 2.64 -74.48
N LEU A 758 0.83 1.38 -74.58
CA LEU A 758 0.85 0.41 -73.48
C LEU A 758 2.26 0.14 -72.94
N SER A 759 3.29 0.79 -73.49
CA SER A 759 4.69 0.60 -73.11
C SER A 759 4.97 0.72 -71.60
N PRO A 760 4.32 1.63 -70.83
CA PRO A 760 4.54 1.70 -69.38
C PRO A 760 4.10 0.46 -68.60
N LEU A 761 3.26 -0.41 -69.17
CA LEU A 761 2.79 -1.63 -68.50
C LEU A 761 3.86 -2.74 -68.46
N VAL A 762 4.92 -2.64 -69.26
CA VAL A 762 5.90 -3.73 -69.47
C VAL A 762 6.59 -4.19 -68.18
N GLU A 763 6.71 -3.30 -67.16
CA GLU A 763 7.33 -3.61 -65.87
C GLU A 763 6.32 -3.98 -64.76
N MET A 764 5.04 -4.21 -65.10
CA MET A 764 3.97 -4.46 -64.14
C MET A 764 3.73 -5.97 -63.96
N ASP A 765 4.73 -6.71 -63.49
CA ASP A 765 4.71 -8.18 -63.35
C ASP A 765 3.60 -8.71 -62.43
N SER A 766 3.07 -7.87 -61.55
CA SER A 766 1.96 -8.15 -60.64
C SER A 766 0.59 -8.14 -61.34
N LEU A 767 0.49 -7.63 -62.58
CA LEU A 767 -0.78 -7.46 -63.27
C LEU A 767 -1.42 -8.81 -63.61
N ARG A 768 -2.72 -8.93 -63.32
CA ARG A 768 -3.54 -10.13 -63.56
C ARG A 768 -4.78 -9.82 -64.38
N VAL A 769 -5.35 -8.63 -64.21
CA VAL A 769 -6.56 -8.19 -64.90
C VAL A 769 -6.28 -6.86 -65.58
N LEU A 770 -6.47 -6.81 -66.91
CA LEU A 770 -6.28 -5.62 -67.72
C LEU A 770 -7.53 -5.36 -68.56
N ASN A 771 -8.29 -4.34 -68.18
CA ASN A 771 -9.51 -3.95 -68.86
C ASN A 771 -9.34 -2.58 -69.51
N LEU A 772 -9.28 -2.53 -70.83
CA LEU A 772 -9.01 -1.32 -71.61
C LEU A 772 -10.10 -0.99 -72.66
N PRO A 773 -11.41 -1.16 -72.37
CA PRO A 773 -12.42 -1.01 -73.41
C PRO A 773 -12.62 0.44 -73.84
N ASN A 774 -12.94 0.66 -75.12
CA ASN A 774 -13.20 1.98 -75.70
C ASN A 774 -12.00 2.95 -75.61
N ASN A 775 -10.79 2.45 -75.92
CA ASN A 775 -9.58 3.26 -76.05
C ASN A 775 -8.94 3.06 -77.44
N PRO A 776 -8.21 4.04 -77.99
CA PRO A 776 -7.59 3.97 -79.31
C PRO A 776 -6.33 3.07 -79.39
N ILE A 777 -6.34 1.93 -78.70
CA ILE A 777 -5.24 0.96 -78.66
C ILE A 777 -5.17 0.19 -79.98
N THR A 778 -3.97 0.08 -80.54
CA THR A 778 -3.71 -0.68 -81.77
C THR A 778 -2.55 -1.64 -81.61
N ASP A 779 -1.49 -1.21 -80.93
CA ASP A 779 -0.32 -2.01 -80.61
C ASP A 779 -0.49 -2.77 -79.29
N LEU A 780 -0.24 -4.08 -79.32
CA LEU A 780 -0.29 -4.98 -78.17
C LEU A 780 1.09 -5.54 -77.79
N GLU A 781 2.15 -5.22 -78.54
CA GLU A 781 3.49 -5.74 -78.27
C GLU A 781 3.98 -5.53 -76.83
N PRO A 782 3.69 -4.39 -76.16
CA PRO A 782 4.01 -4.20 -74.74
C PRO A 782 3.42 -5.26 -73.80
N LEU A 783 2.30 -5.89 -74.17
CA LEU A 783 1.66 -6.90 -73.33
C LEU A 783 2.40 -8.24 -73.35
N SER A 784 3.25 -8.50 -74.35
CA SER A 784 3.92 -9.80 -74.54
C SER A 784 4.73 -10.29 -73.32
N ARG A 785 5.16 -9.37 -72.44
CA ARG A 785 5.91 -9.68 -71.20
C ARG A 785 5.04 -9.98 -69.99
N LEU A 786 3.75 -9.69 -70.04
CA LEU A 786 2.80 -9.87 -68.94
C LEU A 786 2.25 -11.30 -68.87
N GLY A 787 3.15 -12.29 -68.87
CA GLY A 787 2.81 -13.71 -68.99
C GLY A 787 1.86 -14.25 -67.90
N HIS A 788 1.69 -13.51 -66.79
CA HIS A 788 0.78 -13.83 -65.69
C HIS A 788 -0.62 -13.24 -65.83
N LEU A 789 -0.92 -12.55 -66.94
CA LEU A 789 -2.23 -11.96 -67.16
C LEU A 789 -3.30 -13.05 -67.28
N VAL A 790 -4.38 -12.90 -66.53
CA VAL A 790 -5.50 -13.85 -66.42
C VAL A 790 -6.73 -13.35 -67.20
N GLU A 791 -6.97 -12.05 -67.18
CA GLU A 791 -8.11 -11.43 -67.86
C GLU A 791 -7.65 -10.22 -68.68
N LEU A 792 -8.07 -10.18 -69.94
CA LEU A 792 -7.79 -9.09 -70.87
C LEU A 792 -9.06 -8.68 -71.60
N ASN A 793 -9.45 -7.42 -71.45
CA ASN A 793 -10.56 -6.83 -72.20
C ASN A 793 -10.07 -5.68 -73.10
N LEU A 794 -10.24 -5.86 -74.40
CA LEU A 794 -9.87 -4.93 -75.47
C LEU A 794 -11.10 -4.51 -76.28
N GLU A 795 -12.28 -4.54 -75.69
CA GLU A 795 -13.53 -4.21 -76.38
C GLU A 795 -13.50 -2.80 -76.99
N ASN A 796 -13.98 -2.67 -78.23
CA ASN A 796 -14.03 -1.42 -78.98
C ASN A 796 -12.67 -0.70 -79.07
N THR A 797 -11.59 -1.46 -79.26
CA THR A 797 -10.24 -0.93 -79.55
C THR A 797 -9.90 -1.07 -81.04
N GLY A 798 -8.80 -0.43 -81.46
CA GLY A 798 -8.31 -0.45 -82.84
C GLY A 798 -7.53 -1.69 -83.26
N VAL A 799 -7.32 -2.65 -82.34
CA VAL A 799 -6.50 -3.86 -82.52
C VAL A 799 -6.94 -4.71 -83.72
N ASP A 800 -5.99 -5.11 -84.55
CA ASP A 800 -6.17 -6.07 -85.65
C ASP A 800 -5.17 -7.24 -85.66
N ASP A 801 -4.00 -7.07 -85.04
CA ASP A 801 -2.98 -8.10 -84.79
C ASP A 801 -3.03 -8.61 -83.34
N LEU A 802 -2.97 -9.93 -83.16
CA LEU A 802 -2.98 -10.61 -81.88
C LEU A 802 -1.65 -11.31 -81.55
N SER A 803 -0.62 -11.13 -82.37
CA SER A 803 0.65 -11.88 -82.26
C SER A 803 1.27 -11.78 -80.86
N ALA A 804 1.25 -10.59 -80.26
CA ALA A 804 1.74 -10.33 -78.91
C ALA A 804 1.01 -11.12 -77.81
N LEU A 805 -0.24 -11.54 -78.04
CA LEU A 805 -1.00 -12.30 -77.04
C LEU A 805 -0.56 -13.76 -76.95
N ALA A 806 0.18 -14.30 -77.94
CA ALA A 806 0.56 -15.71 -77.99
C ALA A 806 1.43 -16.16 -76.80
N THR A 807 2.10 -15.22 -76.12
CA THR A 807 2.94 -15.45 -74.93
C THR A 807 2.15 -15.45 -73.61
N LEU A 808 0.89 -15.00 -73.61
CA LEU A 808 0.04 -14.84 -72.41
C LEU A 808 -0.60 -16.16 -71.99
N THR A 809 0.23 -17.17 -71.73
CA THR A 809 -0.24 -18.55 -71.52
C THR A 809 -1.09 -18.76 -70.26
N ASP A 810 -1.08 -17.81 -69.31
CA ASP A 810 -1.96 -17.80 -68.12
C ASP A 810 -3.36 -17.23 -68.38
N LEU A 811 -3.62 -16.69 -69.58
CA LEU A 811 -4.87 -16.00 -69.90
C LEU A 811 -6.06 -16.96 -69.88
N GLN A 812 -7.09 -16.59 -69.12
CA GLN A 812 -8.32 -17.35 -68.94
C GLN A 812 -9.53 -16.65 -69.56
N LYS A 813 -9.55 -15.32 -69.59
CA LYS A 813 -10.65 -14.53 -70.14
C LYS A 813 -10.13 -13.49 -71.13
N LEU A 814 -10.69 -13.50 -72.33
CA LEU A 814 -10.31 -12.58 -73.40
C LEU A 814 -11.55 -11.98 -74.07
N ASN A 815 -11.69 -10.66 -74.04
CA ASN A 815 -12.72 -9.93 -74.76
C ASN A 815 -12.11 -9.09 -75.88
N LEU A 816 -12.49 -9.42 -77.12
CA LEU A 816 -12.09 -8.76 -78.37
C LEU A 816 -13.29 -8.15 -79.10
N ALA A 817 -14.42 -7.94 -78.41
CA ALA A 817 -15.62 -7.41 -79.04
C ALA A 817 -15.36 -6.05 -79.72
N GLY A 818 -15.88 -5.85 -80.92
CA GLY A 818 -15.76 -4.57 -81.64
C GLY A 818 -14.34 -4.21 -82.14
N THR A 819 -13.38 -5.14 -82.06
CA THR A 819 -12.03 -4.97 -82.63
C THR A 819 -11.98 -5.22 -84.14
N LYS A 820 -10.85 -4.90 -84.78
CA LYS A 820 -10.62 -5.09 -86.22
C LYS A 820 -10.01 -6.44 -86.59
N VAL A 821 -9.87 -7.34 -85.61
CA VAL A 821 -9.27 -8.68 -85.75
C VAL A 821 -9.95 -9.52 -86.81
N ARG A 822 -9.14 -10.27 -87.58
CA ARG A 822 -9.60 -11.15 -88.68
C ARG A 822 -9.23 -12.63 -88.50
N ARG A 823 -8.21 -12.92 -87.69
CA ARG A 823 -7.62 -14.26 -87.53
C ARG A 823 -7.35 -14.53 -86.06
N LEU A 824 -7.49 -15.79 -85.64
CA LEU A 824 -7.36 -16.22 -84.25
C LEU A 824 -6.12 -17.09 -84.00
N LYS A 825 -5.28 -17.34 -85.01
CA LYS A 825 -4.08 -18.19 -84.92
C LYS A 825 -3.21 -17.91 -83.69
N PRO A 826 -2.90 -16.65 -83.31
CA PRO A 826 -2.09 -16.38 -82.11
C PRO A 826 -2.71 -16.89 -80.80
N LEU A 827 -4.03 -17.10 -80.75
CA LEU A 827 -4.71 -17.62 -79.55
C LEU A 827 -4.55 -19.13 -79.36
N SER A 828 -4.07 -19.86 -80.38
CA SER A 828 -3.97 -21.33 -80.32
C SER A 828 -3.03 -21.87 -79.24
N SER A 829 -2.09 -21.06 -78.75
CA SER A 829 -1.18 -21.38 -77.64
C SER A 829 -1.80 -21.16 -76.25
N LEU A 830 -2.95 -20.47 -76.16
CA LEU A 830 -3.55 -20.06 -74.88
C LEU A 830 -4.40 -21.18 -74.26
N THR A 831 -3.76 -22.29 -73.95
CA THR A 831 -4.43 -23.53 -73.50
C THR A 831 -5.23 -23.38 -72.21
N LYS A 832 -5.00 -22.33 -71.40
CA LYS A 832 -5.77 -22.01 -70.20
C LYS A 832 -7.00 -21.12 -70.46
N LEU A 833 -7.23 -20.70 -71.70
CA LEU A 833 -8.36 -19.82 -72.05
C LEU A 833 -9.69 -20.53 -71.84
N ARG A 834 -10.57 -19.92 -71.04
CA ARG A 834 -11.91 -20.41 -70.67
C ARG A 834 -13.02 -19.61 -71.32
N GLU A 835 -12.87 -18.30 -71.40
CA GLU A 835 -13.90 -17.40 -71.94
C GLU A 835 -13.32 -16.54 -73.07
N LEU A 836 -13.95 -16.60 -74.25
CA LEU A 836 -13.58 -15.79 -75.40
C LEU A 836 -14.80 -15.06 -75.96
N THR A 837 -14.69 -13.74 -76.08
CA THR A 837 -15.71 -12.89 -76.72
C THR A 837 -15.12 -12.25 -77.98
N ILE A 838 -15.76 -12.47 -79.13
CA ILE A 838 -15.32 -11.97 -80.45
C ILE A 838 -16.46 -11.28 -81.21
N ASN A 839 -17.42 -10.71 -80.50
CA ASN A 839 -18.60 -10.07 -81.09
C ASN A 839 -18.20 -8.89 -81.98
N ASN A 840 -18.98 -8.58 -83.02
CA ASN A 840 -18.74 -7.40 -83.86
C ASN A 840 -17.32 -7.38 -84.49
N THR A 841 -16.73 -8.53 -84.81
CA THR A 841 -15.40 -8.66 -85.44
C THR A 841 -15.48 -9.15 -86.89
N LYS A 842 -14.33 -9.13 -87.60
CA LYS A 842 -14.23 -9.59 -89.00
C LYS A 842 -13.72 -11.04 -89.13
N ILE A 843 -13.85 -11.83 -88.07
CA ILE A 843 -13.39 -13.23 -88.01
C ILE A 843 -14.27 -14.12 -88.89
N LYS A 844 -13.62 -15.00 -89.66
CA LYS A 844 -14.29 -15.90 -90.63
C LYS A 844 -14.19 -17.38 -90.28
N ARG A 845 -13.28 -17.80 -89.40
CA ARG A 845 -12.99 -19.22 -89.09
C ARG A 845 -12.69 -19.38 -87.61
N LEU A 846 -13.07 -20.53 -87.05
CA LEU A 846 -12.82 -20.93 -85.65
C LEU A 846 -11.80 -22.08 -85.53
N THR A 847 -11.19 -22.51 -86.64
CA THR A 847 -10.27 -23.67 -86.67
C THR A 847 -9.10 -23.52 -85.71
N ASP A 848 -8.64 -22.29 -85.47
CA ASP A 848 -7.53 -21.99 -84.58
C ASP A 848 -7.89 -22.21 -83.08
N LEU A 849 -9.17 -22.38 -82.75
CA LEU A 849 -9.66 -22.62 -81.38
C LEU A 849 -9.81 -24.10 -81.03
N TYR A 850 -9.69 -25.03 -82.00
CA TYR A 850 -9.94 -26.46 -81.78
C TYR A 850 -8.94 -27.10 -80.79
N GLY A 851 -7.77 -26.48 -80.59
CA GLY A 851 -6.77 -26.92 -79.61
C GLY A 851 -7.05 -26.48 -78.17
N LEU A 852 -8.02 -25.59 -77.94
CA LEU A 852 -8.29 -24.97 -76.63
C LEU A 852 -9.23 -25.82 -75.79
N LYS A 853 -8.67 -26.88 -75.19
CA LYS A 853 -9.43 -27.90 -74.43
C LYS A 853 -10.16 -27.37 -73.19
N ASN A 854 -9.71 -26.24 -72.64
CA ASN A 854 -10.28 -25.62 -71.44
C ASN A 854 -11.29 -24.52 -71.76
N LEU A 855 -11.64 -24.31 -73.04
CA LEU A 855 -12.63 -23.30 -73.39
C LEU A 855 -14.00 -23.74 -72.85
N GLU A 856 -14.65 -22.85 -72.12
CA GLU A 856 -15.95 -23.07 -71.48
C GLU A 856 -17.03 -22.23 -72.16
N ARG A 857 -16.69 -21.02 -72.62
CA ARG A 857 -17.66 -20.10 -73.25
C ARG A 857 -17.05 -19.35 -74.44
N LEU A 858 -17.80 -19.32 -75.55
CA LEU A 858 -17.50 -18.55 -76.75
C LEU A 858 -18.71 -17.68 -77.14
N THR A 859 -18.54 -16.36 -77.15
CA THR A 859 -19.57 -15.42 -77.62
C THR A 859 -19.11 -14.81 -78.95
N CYS A 860 -19.88 -15.00 -80.03
CA CYS A 860 -19.43 -14.66 -81.38
C CYS A 860 -20.51 -14.15 -82.35
N TYR A 861 -21.43 -13.30 -81.89
CA TYR A 861 -22.48 -12.71 -82.74
C TYR A 861 -21.98 -11.50 -83.54
N ASN A 862 -22.69 -11.18 -84.64
CA ASN A 862 -22.31 -10.12 -85.58
C ASN A 862 -20.85 -10.23 -86.07
N THR A 863 -20.43 -11.44 -86.43
CA THR A 863 -19.12 -11.73 -87.02
C THR A 863 -19.25 -12.08 -88.50
N SER A 864 -18.13 -12.28 -89.20
CA SER A 864 -18.12 -12.84 -90.56
C SER A 864 -18.17 -14.38 -90.60
N LEU A 865 -18.56 -15.03 -89.50
CA LEU A 865 -18.72 -16.48 -89.40
C LEU A 865 -20.02 -16.94 -90.10
N ARG A 866 -19.92 -18.02 -90.87
CA ARG A 866 -21.11 -18.70 -91.40
C ARG A 866 -21.68 -19.62 -90.32
N LYS A 867 -23.01 -19.67 -90.17
CA LYS A 867 -23.71 -20.57 -89.21
C LYS A 867 -23.18 -22.00 -89.23
N LYS A 868 -22.97 -22.59 -90.42
CA LYS A 868 -22.37 -23.92 -90.59
C LYS A 868 -21.06 -24.12 -89.83
N ARG A 869 -20.15 -23.13 -89.81
CA ARG A 869 -18.86 -23.22 -89.12
C ARG A 869 -18.99 -23.17 -87.60
N VAL A 870 -20.02 -22.48 -87.11
CA VAL A 870 -20.35 -22.42 -85.68
C VAL A 870 -20.96 -23.75 -85.25
N ASP A 871 -21.85 -24.33 -86.07
CA ASP A 871 -22.43 -25.65 -85.82
C ASP A 871 -21.35 -26.75 -85.83
N GLU A 872 -20.39 -26.71 -86.78
CA GLU A 872 -19.21 -27.59 -86.81
C GLU A 872 -18.36 -27.46 -85.53
N PHE A 873 -18.14 -26.22 -85.06
CA PHE A 873 -17.39 -25.99 -83.82
C PHE A 873 -18.13 -26.53 -82.59
N LYS A 874 -19.45 -26.30 -82.48
CA LYS A 874 -20.33 -26.85 -81.42
C LYS A 874 -20.30 -28.38 -81.40
N ALA A 875 -20.35 -29.02 -82.57
CA ALA A 875 -20.27 -30.48 -82.67
C ALA A 875 -18.91 -31.02 -82.23
N ALA A 876 -17.82 -30.31 -82.55
CA ALA A 876 -16.47 -30.68 -82.11
C ALA A 876 -16.19 -30.41 -80.62
N HIS A 877 -16.92 -29.48 -79.99
CA HIS A 877 -16.72 -29.06 -78.59
C HIS A 877 -18.06 -28.96 -77.83
N PRO A 878 -18.72 -30.09 -77.51
CA PRO A 878 -20.06 -30.09 -76.91
C PRO A 878 -20.14 -29.49 -75.50
N GLY A 879 -19.00 -29.37 -74.80
CA GLY A 879 -18.91 -28.73 -73.47
C GLY A 879 -18.74 -27.21 -73.48
N VAL A 880 -18.58 -26.58 -74.66
CA VAL A 880 -18.43 -25.13 -74.77
C VAL A 880 -19.81 -24.49 -74.95
N GLU A 881 -20.15 -23.54 -74.08
CA GLU A 881 -21.31 -22.68 -74.26
C GLU A 881 -21.05 -21.68 -75.38
N VAL A 882 -21.70 -21.87 -76.53
CA VAL A 882 -21.53 -21.00 -77.70
C VAL A 882 -22.76 -20.12 -77.91
N VAL A 883 -22.60 -18.82 -77.64
CA VAL A 883 -23.61 -17.79 -77.87
C VAL A 883 -23.40 -17.17 -79.26
N PHE A 884 -24.31 -17.50 -80.18
CA PHE A 884 -24.27 -17.07 -81.58
C PHE A 884 -25.68 -16.79 -82.08
N TYR A 885 -25.93 -15.57 -82.56
CA TYR A 885 -27.17 -15.16 -83.20
C TYR A 885 -26.89 -14.21 -84.38
#